data_AF-A0A2N0XCW3-F1
#
_entry.id   AF-A0A2N0XCW3-F1
#
_cell.length_a   1.000
_cell.length_b   1.000
_cell.length_c   1.000
_cell.angle_alpha   90.00
_cell.angle_beta   90.00
_cell.angle_gamma   90.00
#
_symmetry.space_group_name_H-M   'P 1'
#
loop_
_entity.id
_entity.type
_entity.pdbx_description
1 polymer ?
#
loop_
_entity_poly.entity_id
_entity_poly.type
_entity_poly.pdbx_seq_one_letter_code
_entity_poly.pdbx_strand_id
1 'polypeptide(L)'
;MFQDDKEIKVPASKNNLKTGTEQLKNTAKENVAKKAEAKLNKTGEKVKKAVTTGQQSLSAVQGADMFMNQTMVPNNPSIVEKKVWSKQPTSKIHNAEAIPESYIAGINRVVKLDVVIEGQIIKHFKHFKLIQNAAKHHEFSLMLAYDSLGGAENHNLQEAQNFLGKRITVVFKYKDIEKGAERNFVGVVTEVGFSQEKGSLGNIILKGYSPTVLLDAAPHIQSFGGMQPVSLNSIADQVIREGLGQNKFDFRVDAQHGNVSYSSQYEETHYNYLARMAEAYGEQFYYDGEVLHFGKLPPQEKPVKLTYGSSVSDIAIKMKAQHVSPTFYGYNSSKNEKLTAGNSKINHTSDIARRAYEISEKTFTTPSLRVAPIKASSFMDIDASQKGTAGSKASEVFITSGTTTVPFLYPGCTADIEMRKTESNETAYFTKLMIIEVTHEVDARGYYNGKFEAIAADTGYIPRPEFETPKAEPQFAKVISNTDPLNQGRVKIQFDWQSGPDTSEFIRVMTPDAGSSDKVNKNRGFMAIPEVGDQVIVNFVHQHPDRPFVMGGMFHGGIGGGGGTNNNVKSLSSRSGNKLELNDGEGSVFLTDQGGANMKFDGAGNAHTNANNNKTVNVGNNNTVNAGSTSSINVGGKEGEGANSYLKMDASGNISLEGKTKIELKVGENSITITQQGITISAKKGFLDLNSLENALLTTQDNLSIYSKALTSINATGDMTITGSTVDIN
;
A
#
# COMPACT_ATOMS: atom_id res chain seq x y z
N MET A 1 74.45 -32.41 -49.80
CA MET A 1 75.19 -33.62 -49.38
C MET A 1 74.38 -34.27 -48.27
N PHE A 2 73.90 -35.47 -48.56
CA PHE A 2 73.40 -36.56 -47.73
C PHE A 2 73.13 -36.37 -46.23
N GLN A 3 71.87 -36.70 -45.89
CA GLN A 3 71.38 -37.58 -44.82
C GLN A 3 72.32 -38.01 -43.70
N ASP A 4 71.78 -37.98 -42.47
CA ASP A 4 71.51 -39.14 -41.59
C ASP A 4 70.82 -38.60 -40.32
N ASP A 5 69.87 -39.23 -39.62
CA ASP A 5 68.88 -40.27 -39.92
C ASP A 5 67.84 -40.28 -38.77
N LYS A 6 66.65 -40.81 -39.07
CA LYS A 6 65.41 -40.97 -38.25
C LYS A 6 65.59 -41.86 -36.98
N GLU A 7 64.70 -42.08 -36.00
CA GLU A 7 63.30 -41.78 -35.59
C GLU A 7 63.21 -42.19 -34.08
N ILE A 8 62.27 -41.69 -33.24
CA ILE A 8 61.07 -42.41 -32.73
C ILE A 8 60.24 -41.46 -31.79
N LYS A 9 58.92 -41.69 -31.76
CA LYS A 9 57.79 -40.89 -31.23
C LYS A 9 57.53 -40.92 -29.68
N VAL A 10 57.16 -39.75 -29.11
CA VAL A 10 55.95 -39.32 -28.31
C VAL A 10 55.34 -40.31 -27.26
N PRO A 11 54.87 -39.93 -26.02
CA PRO A 11 54.10 -38.71 -25.66
C PRO A 11 54.34 -37.94 -24.32
N ALA A 12 54.05 -36.63 -24.42
CA ALA A 12 53.31 -35.70 -23.55
C ALA A 12 53.59 -35.53 -22.03
N SER A 13 53.96 -34.28 -21.68
CA SER A 13 53.40 -33.53 -20.53
C SER A 13 53.66 -32.02 -20.69
N LYS A 14 52.59 -31.22 -20.56
CA LYS A 14 52.57 -29.74 -20.54
C LYS A 14 52.85 -29.25 -19.13
N ASN A 15 53.63 -28.16 -18.97
CA ASN A 15 53.27 -26.95 -18.21
C ASN A 15 54.53 -26.18 -17.77
N ASN A 16 54.60 -24.89 -18.11
CA ASN A 16 54.81 -23.78 -17.17
C ASN A 16 55.22 -22.51 -17.91
N LEU A 17 54.25 -21.61 -18.14
CA LEU A 17 54.46 -20.17 -18.45
C LEU A 17 53.09 -19.47 -18.42
N LYS A 18 52.39 -19.48 -17.27
CA LYS A 18 51.15 -18.71 -17.08
C LYS A 18 50.90 -18.16 -15.66
N THR A 19 51.82 -18.34 -14.71
CA THR A 19 51.57 -18.02 -13.29
C THR A 19 52.13 -16.69 -12.78
N GLY A 20 53.00 -16.00 -13.54
CA GLY A 20 53.58 -14.72 -13.09
C GLY A 20 52.69 -13.48 -13.32
N THR A 21 51.83 -13.50 -14.35
CA THR A 21 51.13 -12.29 -14.81
C THR A 21 49.76 -12.08 -14.14
N GLU A 22 49.16 -13.12 -13.54
CA GLU A 22 47.90 -12.98 -12.80
C GLU A 22 48.09 -12.52 -11.36
N GLN A 23 49.17 -12.92 -10.69
CA GLN A 23 49.44 -12.48 -9.32
C GLN A 23 49.68 -10.96 -9.23
N LEU A 24 50.41 -10.37 -10.18
CA LEU A 24 50.65 -8.92 -10.23
C LEU A 24 49.38 -8.09 -10.50
N LYS A 25 48.40 -8.64 -11.25
CA LYS A 25 47.13 -7.96 -11.52
C LYS A 25 46.17 -7.98 -10.32
N ASN A 26 46.19 -9.05 -9.53
CA ASN A 26 45.31 -9.15 -8.35
C ASN A 26 45.80 -8.25 -7.19
N THR A 27 47.11 -8.19 -6.95
CA THR A 27 47.67 -7.29 -5.92
C THR A 27 47.49 -5.80 -6.26
N ALA A 28 47.48 -5.43 -7.54
CA ALA A 28 47.18 -4.07 -7.97
C ALA A 28 45.69 -3.70 -7.77
N LYS A 29 44.76 -4.63 -8.02
CA LYS A 29 43.32 -4.41 -7.81
C LYS A 29 42.94 -4.26 -6.34
N GLU A 30 43.52 -5.07 -5.44
CA GLU A 30 43.26 -4.97 -4.00
C GLU A 30 43.76 -3.65 -3.39
N ASN A 31 44.92 -3.15 -3.85
CA ASN A 31 45.47 -1.88 -3.36
C ASN A 31 44.66 -0.66 -3.85
N VAL A 32 44.04 -0.73 -5.02
CA VAL A 32 43.12 0.32 -5.51
C VAL A 32 41.79 0.29 -4.75
N ALA A 33 41.26 -0.91 -4.45
CA ALA A 33 40.04 -1.07 -3.66
C ALA A 33 40.21 -0.52 -2.22
N LYS A 34 41.31 -0.85 -1.53
CA LYS A 34 41.61 -0.34 -0.19
C LYS A 34 41.79 1.18 -0.14
N LYS A 35 42.36 1.79 -1.19
CA LYS A 35 42.46 3.26 -1.29
C LYS A 35 41.11 3.94 -1.58
N ALA A 36 40.19 3.26 -2.28
CA ALA A 36 38.85 3.75 -2.54
C ALA A 36 37.98 3.71 -1.26
N GLU A 37 38.03 2.62 -0.49
CA GLU A 37 37.34 2.52 0.82
C GLU A 37 37.85 3.54 1.84
N ALA A 38 39.15 3.78 1.90
CA ALA A 38 39.73 4.79 2.79
C ALA A 38 39.29 6.23 2.43
N LYS A 39 39.06 6.52 1.14
CA LYS A 39 38.50 7.81 0.68
C LYS A 39 37.00 7.92 0.96
N LEU A 40 36.24 6.85 0.80
CA LEU A 40 34.81 6.80 1.12
C LEU A 40 34.56 7.01 2.62
N ASN A 41 35.35 6.37 3.49
CA ASN A 41 35.24 6.54 4.94
C ASN A 41 35.59 7.96 5.41
N LYS A 42 36.65 8.58 4.86
CA LYS A 42 36.99 9.99 5.15
C LYS A 42 35.93 10.99 4.67
N THR A 43 35.20 10.65 3.61
CA THR A 43 34.11 11.50 3.09
C THR A 43 32.85 11.34 3.94
N GLY A 44 32.55 10.11 4.39
CA GLY A 44 31.45 9.83 5.33
C GLY A 44 31.60 10.51 6.69
N GLU A 45 32.82 10.61 7.23
CA GLU A 45 33.07 11.36 8.48
C GLU A 45 32.91 12.88 8.34
N LYS A 46 33.28 13.46 7.19
CA LYS A 46 33.06 14.89 6.92
C LYS A 46 31.58 15.23 6.77
N VAL A 47 30.80 14.35 6.13
CA VAL A 47 29.34 14.49 6.01
C VAL A 47 28.67 14.36 7.38
N LYS A 48 29.09 13.40 8.23
CA LYS A 48 28.58 13.30 9.61
C LYS A 48 28.83 14.56 10.42
N LYS A 49 30.03 15.15 10.36
CA LYS A 49 30.35 16.41 11.06
C LYS A 49 29.50 17.58 10.55
N ALA A 50 29.29 17.71 9.24
CA ALA A 50 28.44 18.77 8.69
C ALA A 50 26.96 18.64 9.12
N VAL A 51 26.44 17.41 9.22
CA VAL A 51 25.08 17.14 9.72
C VAL A 51 24.96 17.44 11.22
N THR A 52 26.00 17.18 12.03
CA THR A 52 25.97 17.51 13.47
C THR A 52 26.05 19.02 13.72
N THR A 53 26.82 19.76 12.91
CA THR A 53 26.90 21.23 13.03
C THR A 53 25.63 21.92 12.53
N GLY A 54 24.93 21.36 11.53
CA GLY A 54 23.63 21.87 11.07
C GLY A 54 22.47 21.65 12.06
N GLN A 55 22.52 20.58 12.87
CA GLN A 55 21.51 20.32 13.90
C GLN A 55 21.65 21.20 15.15
N GLN A 56 22.83 21.77 15.43
CA GLN A 56 23.04 22.70 16.54
C GLN A 56 22.68 24.16 16.22
N SER A 57 22.58 24.54 14.94
CA SER A 57 22.20 25.90 14.53
C SER A 57 20.69 26.14 14.42
N LEU A 58 19.86 25.09 14.55
CA LEU A 58 18.39 25.18 14.47
C LEU A 58 17.69 25.34 15.84
N SER A 59 18.46 25.37 16.94
CA SER A 59 17.93 25.47 18.32
C SER A 59 17.89 26.91 18.87
N ALA A 60 18.17 27.93 18.05
CA ALA A 60 18.34 29.31 18.52
C ALA A 60 17.49 30.33 17.74
N VAL A 61 16.22 30.05 17.47
CA VAL A 61 15.19 31.09 17.22
C VAL A 61 13.85 30.58 17.73
N GLN A 62 13.53 30.87 18.99
CA GLN A 62 12.18 30.73 19.56
C GLN A 62 11.71 32.11 20.01
N GLY A 63 10.66 32.61 19.38
CA GLY A 63 9.98 33.84 19.79
C GLY A 63 8.91 34.26 18.78
N ALA A 64 7.64 34.03 19.17
CA ALA A 64 6.40 34.48 18.54
C ALA A 64 5.93 33.75 17.26
N ASP A 65 5.13 32.70 17.45
CA ASP A 65 3.84 32.46 16.75
C ASP A 65 3.24 31.14 17.26
N MET A 66 2.46 31.24 18.34
CA MET A 66 1.75 30.11 18.97
C MET A 66 0.31 30.03 18.47
N PHE A 67 0.11 29.63 17.21
CA PHE A 67 -1.12 29.03 16.70
C PHE A 67 -0.70 28.35 15.39
N MET A 68 -0.93 27.04 15.23
CA MET A 68 -0.59 26.20 14.05
C MET A 68 0.75 25.45 14.04
N ASN A 69 1.20 24.85 15.14
CA ASN A 69 2.25 23.82 15.06
C ASN A 69 1.90 22.58 15.88
N GLN A 70 1.35 21.57 15.20
CA GLN A 70 1.47 20.19 15.65
C GLN A 70 2.97 19.89 15.69
N THR A 71 3.50 19.60 16.88
CA THR A 71 4.86 19.06 17.02
C THR A 71 4.95 17.79 16.20
N MET A 72 5.65 17.86 15.06
CA MET A 72 6.06 16.68 14.31
C MET A 72 6.92 15.81 15.22
N VAL A 73 6.35 14.69 15.69
CA VAL A 73 7.14 13.61 16.24
C VAL A 73 7.88 12.99 15.04
N PRO A 74 9.22 12.90 15.06
CA PRO A 74 9.95 12.24 13.99
C PRO A 74 9.46 10.80 13.89
N ASN A 75 8.93 10.43 12.72
CA ASN A 75 8.46 9.10 12.40
C ASN A 75 9.66 8.17 12.20
N ASN A 76 10.49 8.01 13.24
CA ASN A 76 11.67 7.18 13.19
C ASN A 76 11.17 5.73 13.25
N PRO A 77 11.36 4.92 12.20
CA PRO A 77 10.86 3.56 12.14
C PRO A 77 11.65 2.72 13.14
N SER A 78 11.17 2.61 14.37
CA SER A 78 11.65 1.57 15.28
C SER A 78 11.07 0.25 14.80
N ILE A 79 11.75 -0.39 13.85
CA ILE A 79 11.70 -1.85 13.77
C ILE A 79 12.22 -2.28 15.14
N VAL A 80 11.34 -2.79 15.99
CA VAL A 80 11.70 -3.25 17.34
C VAL A 80 12.62 -4.47 17.17
N GLU A 81 13.92 -4.25 17.01
CA GLU A 81 14.93 -5.30 16.86
C GLU A 81 15.12 -6.11 18.16
N LYS A 82 14.56 -5.65 19.28
CA LYS A 82 14.50 -6.40 20.54
C LYS A 82 13.13 -6.22 21.17
N LYS A 83 12.32 -7.27 21.12
CA LYS A 83 11.04 -7.39 21.84
C LYS A 83 11.24 -7.10 23.33
N VAL A 84 10.91 -5.88 23.78
CA VAL A 84 11.11 -5.39 25.17
C VAL A 84 9.99 -5.83 26.11
N TRP A 85 9.38 -7.00 25.86
CA TRP A 85 8.16 -7.44 26.54
C TRP A 85 8.30 -7.51 28.07
N SER A 86 9.48 -7.87 28.57
CA SER A 86 9.74 -8.03 30.00
C SER A 86 9.80 -6.72 30.79
N LYS A 87 9.81 -5.55 30.11
CA LYS A 87 9.81 -4.23 30.76
C LYS A 87 8.51 -3.46 30.57
N GLN A 88 7.54 -4.00 29.83
CA GLN A 88 6.24 -3.35 29.68
C GLN A 88 5.43 -3.49 30.97
N PRO A 89 4.62 -2.47 31.32
CA PRO A 89 3.79 -2.53 32.51
C PRO A 89 2.75 -3.64 32.38
N THR A 90 2.51 -4.34 33.49
CA THR A 90 1.42 -5.30 33.64
C THR A 90 0.69 -4.94 34.92
N SER A 91 -0.64 -4.83 34.85
CA SER A 91 -1.45 -4.75 36.05
C SER A 91 -1.25 -5.99 36.91
N LYS A 92 -1.29 -5.78 38.22
CA LYS A 92 -1.17 -6.86 39.18
C LYS A 92 -1.97 -6.59 40.44
N ILE A 93 -2.39 -7.68 41.08
CA ILE A 93 -2.81 -7.59 42.48
C ILE A 93 -1.53 -7.57 43.33
N HIS A 94 -1.33 -6.48 44.05
CA HIS A 94 -0.21 -6.37 44.96
C HIS A 94 -0.45 -7.29 46.16
N ASN A 95 0.53 -8.14 46.46
CA ASN A 95 0.44 -9.16 47.52
C ASN A 95 -0.76 -10.11 47.33
N ALA A 96 -1.01 -10.60 46.10
CA ALA A 96 -2.13 -11.50 45.79
C ALA A 96 -2.26 -12.74 46.70
N GLU A 97 -1.13 -13.25 47.20
CA GLU A 97 -1.10 -14.37 48.17
C GLU A 97 -1.78 -14.03 49.49
N ALA A 98 -1.90 -12.74 49.84
CA ALA A 98 -2.61 -12.30 51.02
C ALA A 98 -4.14 -12.42 50.89
N ILE A 99 -4.71 -12.59 49.68
CA ILE A 99 -6.16 -12.77 49.51
C ILE A 99 -6.68 -13.99 50.31
N PRO A 100 -6.16 -15.21 50.10
CA PRO A 100 -6.58 -16.37 50.89
C PRO A 100 -6.17 -16.28 52.37
N GLU A 101 -5.07 -15.61 52.72
CA GLU A 101 -4.67 -15.41 54.13
C GLU A 101 -5.61 -14.44 54.87
N SER A 102 -6.15 -13.48 54.14
CA SER A 102 -7.12 -12.49 54.65
C SER A 102 -8.52 -13.07 54.74
N TYR A 103 -8.77 -14.27 54.24
CA TYR A 103 -10.11 -14.85 54.26
C TYR A 103 -10.49 -15.32 55.66
N ILE A 104 -11.66 -14.89 56.15
CA ILE A 104 -12.27 -15.42 57.38
C ILE A 104 -13.68 -15.88 57.03
N ALA A 105 -13.95 -17.17 57.24
CA ALA A 105 -15.24 -17.77 56.91
C ALA A 105 -16.39 -17.04 57.64
N GLY A 106 -17.40 -16.62 56.88
CA GLY A 106 -18.61 -15.96 57.41
C GLY A 106 -18.44 -14.47 57.76
N ILE A 107 -17.27 -13.86 57.54
CA ILE A 107 -17.04 -12.44 57.80
C ILE A 107 -16.78 -11.71 56.48
N ASN A 108 -17.67 -10.79 56.12
CA ASN A 108 -17.42 -9.82 55.05
C ASN A 108 -16.59 -8.67 55.63
N ARG A 109 -15.33 -8.60 55.22
CA ARG A 109 -14.44 -7.51 55.65
C ARG A 109 -14.84 -6.19 55.03
N VAL A 110 -14.58 -5.13 55.79
CA VAL A 110 -14.82 -3.76 55.37
C VAL A 110 -13.70 -3.32 54.43
N VAL A 111 -14.07 -2.79 53.27
CA VAL A 111 -13.15 -2.27 52.26
C VAL A 111 -12.83 -0.81 52.55
N LYS A 112 -11.56 -0.44 52.41
CA LYS A 112 -11.08 0.94 52.44
C LYS A 112 -10.63 1.31 51.02
N LEU A 113 -11.08 2.48 50.56
CA LEU A 113 -10.64 3.07 49.30
C LEU A 113 -9.70 4.22 49.60
N ASP A 114 -8.48 4.16 49.09
CA ASP A 114 -7.62 5.34 49.02
C ASP A 114 -7.80 5.98 47.65
N VAL A 115 -8.38 7.17 47.64
CA VAL A 115 -8.65 7.91 46.41
C VAL A 115 -7.68 9.09 46.31
N VAL A 116 -6.97 9.17 45.19
CA VAL A 116 -6.01 10.23 44.88
C VAL A 116 -6.38 10.83 43.53
N ILE A 117 -6.59 12.15 43.48
CA ILE A 117 -6.84 12.89 42.24
C ILE A 117 -5.70 13.87 42.03
N GLU A 118 -4.89 13.68 40.98
CA GLU A 118 -3.71 14.51 40.67
C GLU A 118 -2.77 14.77 41.88
N GLY A 119 -2.62 13.78 42.77
CA GLY A 119 -1.80 13.87 43.98
C GLY A 119 -2.55 14.37 45.24
N GLN A 120 -3.77 14.88 45.11
CA GLN A 120 -4.62 15.25 46.24
C GLN A 120 -5.36 14.03 46.78
N ILE A 121 -5.19 13.75 48.08
CA ILE A 121 -5.85 12.64 48.77
C ILE A 121 -7.26 13.04 49.19
N ILE A 122 -8.25 12.27 48.75
CA ILE A 122 -9.64 12.42 49.17
C ILE A 122 -9.88 11.59 50.42
N LYS A 123 -10.03 12.26 51.57
CA LYS A 123 -10.12 11.60 52.89
C LYS A 123 -11.45 10.91 53.14
N HIS A 124 -12.55 11.48 52.64
CA HIS A 124 -13.90 11.03 52.93
C HIS A 124 -14.77 11.03 51.67
N PHE A 125 -15.43 9.91 51.41
CA PHE A 125 -16.43 9.74 50.36
C PHE A 125 -17.72 9.15 50.95
N LYS A 126 -18.85 9.41 50.28
CA LYS A 126 -20.16 8.86 50.64
C LYS A 126 -20.43 7.53 49.95
N HIS A 127 -20.12 7.46 48.66
CA HIS A 127 -20.33 6.28 47.84
C HIS A 127 -19.37 6.28 46.65
N PHE A 128 -18.85 5.12 46.30
CA PHE A 128 -18.05 4.90 45.10
C PHE A 128 -18.62 3.73 44.32
N LYS A 129 -18.80 3.94 43.02
CA LYS A 129 -19.23 2.92 42.07
C LYS A 129 -18.25 2.89 40.90
N LEU A 130 -17.81 1.69 40.51
CA LEU A 130 -16.95 1.45 39.37
C LEU A 130 -17.51 0.28 38.57
N ILE A 131 -17.74 0.48 37.27
CA ILE A 131 -18.16 -0.54 36.30
C ILE A 131 -17.00 -0.72 35.33
N GLN A 132 -16.46 -1.92 35.26
CA GLN A 132 -15.36 -2.27 34.36
C GLN A 132 -15.83 -3.34 33.38
N ASN A 133 -15.45 -3.23 32.12
CA ASN A 133 -15.88 -4.12 31.04
C ASN A 133 -14.74 -4.30 30.03
N ALA A 134 -14.48 -5.52 29.59
CA ALA A 134 -13.38 -5.84 28.66
C ALA A 134 -13.60 -5.27 27.24
N ALA A 135 -14.83 -4.97 26.85
CA ALA A 135 -15.21 -4.51 25.51
C ALA A 135 -15.58 -3.02 25.42
N LYS A 136 -15.71 -2.32 26.56
CA LYS A 136 -16.18 -0.94 26.67
C LYS A 136 -15.28 -0.09 27.55
N HIS A 137 -15.46 1.23 27.51
CA HIS A 137 -14.88 2.12 28.50
C HIS A 137 -15.40 1.75 29.91
N HIS A 138 -14.51 1.77 30.89
CA HIS A 138 -14.92 1.64 32.29
C HIS A 138 -15.56 2.95 32.72
N GLU A 139 -16.50 2.89 33.65
CA GLU A 139 -17.21 4.06 34.17
C GLU A 139 -17.06 4.08 35.69
N PHE A 140 -16.81 5.25 36.27
CA PHE A 140 -16.83 5.42 37.72
C PHE A 140 -17.66 6.63 38.15
N SER A 141 -18.17 6.55 39.37
CA SER A 141 -18.88 7.62 40.06
C SER A 141 -18.44 7.67 41.52
N LEU A 142 -17.88 8.80 41.94
CA LEU A 142 -17.45 9.08 43.29
C LEU A 142 -18.31 10.21 43.86
N MET A 143 -19.07 9.91 44.90
CA MET A 143 -19.89 10.87 45.63
C MET A 143 -19.16 11.31 46.90
N LEU A 144 -18.98 12.62 47.05
CA LEU A 144 -18.36 13.25 48.21
C LEU A 144 -19.38 14.10 48.98
N ALA A 145 -19.13 14.34 50.26
CA ALA A 145 -19.89 15.32 51.01
C ALA A 145 -19.47 16.75 50.56
N TYR A 146 -20.35 17.73 50.77
CA TYR A 146 -20.09 19.13 50.43
C TYR A 146 -18.82 19.70 51.11
N ASP A 147 -18.38 19.15 52.24
CA ASP A 147 -17.20 19.58 53.02
C ASP A 147 -15.97 18.67 52.85
N SER A 148 -16.04 17.67 51.97
CA SER A 148 -14.97 16.65 51.79
C SER A 148 -13.64 17.19 51.25
N LEU A 149 -13.63 18.39 50.65
CA LEU A 149 -12.44 18.98 50.01
C LEU A 149 -11.67 19.98 50.89
N GLY A 150 -12.21 20.31 52.08
CA GLY A 150 -11.62 21.23 53.04
C GLY A 150 -12.51 22.44 53.30
N GLY A 151 -13.06 23.03 52.24
CA GLY A 151 -14.14 24.03 52.30
C GLY A 151 -15.52 23.43 52.03
N ALA A 152 -16.57 24.15 52.44
CA ALA A 152 -17.95 23.81 52.06
C ALA A 152 -18.21 24.22 50.60
N GLU A 153 -18.27 23.24 49.71
CA GLU A 153 -18.62 23.41 48.30
C GLU A 153 -20.13 23.63 48.14
N ASN A 154 -20.50 24.41 47.12
CA ASN A 154 -21.89 24.66 46.73
C ASN A 154 -22.05 24.46 45.21
N HIS A 155 -23.14 24.96 44.63
CA HIS A 155 -23.41 24.86 43.20
C HIS A 155 -22.33 25.49 42.30
N ASN A 156 -21.42 26.31 42.85
CA ASN A 156 -20.29 26.85 42.12
C ASN A 156 -19.12 25.87 42.00
N LEU A 157 -19.05 24.78 42.78
CA LEU A 157 -18.02 23.72 42.66
C LEU A 157 -16.57 24.26 42.63
N GLN A 158 -16.25 25.26 43.44
CA GLN A 158 -15.05 26.07 43.28
C GLN A 158 -13.75 25.25 43.39
N GLU A 159 -13.65 24.34 44.36
CA GLU A 159 -12.52 23.41 44.46
C GLU A 159 -12.70 22.21 43.53
N ALA A 160 -13.92 21.68 43.42
CA ALA A 160 -14.20 20.46 42.67
C ALA A 160 -13.94 20.61 41.16
N GLN A 161 -14.10 21.81 40.58
CA GLN A 161 -13.79 22.10 39.17
C GLN A 161 -12.34 21.76 38.80
N ASN A 162 -11.40 21.87 39.75
CA ASN A 162 -9.98 21.59 39.50
C ASN A 162 -9.72 20.09 39.20
N PHE A 163 -10.66 19.21 39.52
CA PHE A 163 -10.58 17.78 39.22
C PHE A 163 -11.02 17.42 37.81
N LEU A 164 -11.71 18.31 37.08
CA LEU A 164 -12.14 18.02 35.73
C LEU A 164 -10.94 17.78 34.80
N GLY A 165 -10.95 16.66 34.07
CA GLY A 165 -9.86 16.23 33.19
C GLY A 165 -8.62 15.66 33.91
N LYS A 166 -8.67 15.48 35.23
CA LYS A 166 -7.53 14.99 36.02
C LYS A 166 -7.51 13.48 36.17
N ARG A 167 -6.30 12.95 36.43
CA ARG A 167 -6.08 11.52 36.68
C ARG A 167 -6.54 11.18 38.09
N ILE A 168 -7.41 10.19 38.21
CA ILE A 168 -7.83 9.60 39.48
C ILE A 168 -7.18 8.23 39.65
N THR A 169 -6.75 7.91 40.87
CA THR A 169 -6.32 6.58 41.29
C THR A 169 -7.12 6.16 42.50
N VAL A 170 -7.74 4.99 42.43
CA VAL A 170 -8.51 4.38 43.52
C VAL A 170 -7.84 3.08 43.90
N VAL A 171 -7.37 2.97 45.14
CA VAL A 171 -6.74 1.76 45.67
C VAL A 171 -7.72 1.03 46.56
N PHE A 172 -8.08 -0.19 46.18
CA PHE A 172 -8.92 -1.10 46.96
C PHE A 172 -8.04 -1.88 47.95
N LYS A 173 -8.42 -1.86 49.23
CA LYS A 173 -7.77 -2.65 50.29
C LYS A 173 -8.75 -3.01 51.41
N TYR A 174 -8.38 -3.95 52.28
CA TYR A 174 -9.13 -4.21 53.51
C TYR A 174 -8.74 -3.23 54.62
N LYS A 175 -9.72 -2.78 55.42
CA LYS A 175 -9.51 -1.73 56.44
C LYS A 175 -8.68 -2.20 57.64
N ASP A 176 -8.72 -3.49 57.95
CA ASP A 176 -8.19 -4.13 59.15
C ASP A 176 -6.84 -4.84 58.93
N ILE A 177 -6.30 -4.80 57.70
CA ILE A 177 -5.00 -5.41 57.37
C ILE A 177 -4.09 -4.36 56.75
N GLU A 178 -3.04 -3.96 57.46
CA GLU A 178 -2.08 -2.96 56.95
C GLU A 178 -1.20 -3.49 55.81
N LYS A 179 -0.91 -4.80 55.77
CA LYS A 179 -0.13 -5.46 54.70
C LYS A 179 -1.00 -6.44 53.91
N GLY A 180 -2.16 -5.99 53.47
CA GLY A 180 -3.14 -6.80 52.74
C GLY A 180 -2.90 -6.84 51.23
N ALA A 181 -3.77 -7.54 50.52
CA ALA A 181 -3.87 -7.46 49.07
C ALA A 181 -4.43 -6.09 48.67
N GLU A 182 -3.86 -5.52 47.60
CA GLU A 182 -4.27 -4.21 47.08
C GLU A 182 -4.44 -4.25 45.56
N ARG A 183 -5.42 -3.50 45.05
CA ARG A 183 -5.68 -3.34 43.61
C ARG A 183 -5.95 -1.88 43.27
N ASN A 184 -5.35 -1.41 42.19
CA ASN A 184 -5.53 -0.06 41.70
C ASN A 184 -6.58 0.00 40.59
N PHE A 185 -7.34 1.09 40.55
CA PHE A 185 -8.03 1.54 39.37
C PHE A 185 -7.53 2.95 39.02
N VAL A 186 -7.16 3.15 37.76
CA VAL A 186 -6.75 4.44 37.21
C VAL A 186 -7.79 4.89 36.19
N GLY A 187 -8.26 6.12 36.34
CA GLY A 187 -9.26 6.72 35.44
C GLY A 187 -9.02 8.20 35.21
N VAL A 188 -9.94 8.82 34.48
CA VAL A 188 -9.97 10.24 34.18
C VAL A 188 -11.32 10.81 34.56
N VAL A 189 -11.33 11.87 35.36
CA VAL A 189 -12.57 12.58 35.72
C VAL A 189 -13.05 13.38 34.51
N THR A 190 -14.25 13.09 34.01
CA THR A 190 -14.83 13.78 32.84
C THR A 190 -16.06 14.61 33.18
N GLU A 191 -16.63 14.43 34.38
CA GLU A 191 -17.77 15.19 34.86
C GLU A 191 -17.57 15.53 36.33
N VAL A 192 -17.80 16.79 36.67
CA VAL A 192 -17.89 17.30 38.04
C VAL A 192 -19.26 17.94 38.19
N GLY A 193 -20.02 17.51 39.19
CA GLY A 193 -21.38 17.97 39.42
C GLY A 193 -21.68 18.21 40.90
N PHE A 194 -22.74 18.98 41.16
CA PHE A 194 -23.33 19.18 42.47
C PHE A 194 -24.73 18.58 42.49
N SER A 195 -25.04 17.76 43.48
CA SER A 195 -26.36 17.16 43.67
C SER A 195 -26.88 17.45 45.07
N GLN A 196 -28.13 17.89 45.18
CA GLN A 196 -28.76 18.22 46.46
C GLN A 196 -30.14 17.58 46.51
N GLU A 197 -30.43 16.88 47.61
CA GLU A 197 -31.70 16.16 47.80
C GLU A 197 -32.29 16.47 49.16
N LYS A 198 -33.62 16.66 49.21
CA LYS A 198 -34.44 16.68 50.45
C LYS A 198 -33.87 17.55 51.59
N GLY A 199 -33.36 18.74 51.26
CA GLY A 199 -32.80 19.68 52.23
C GLY A 199 -31.41 19.31 52.76
N SER A 200 -30.71 18.36 52.15
CA SER A 200 -29.31 18.07 52.47
C SER A 200 -28.40 19.24 52.11
N LEU A 201 -27.21 19.29 52.68
CA LEU A 201 -26.18 20.31 52.38
C LEU A 201 -25.52 20.11 51.00
N GLY A 202 -25.99 19.14 50.21
CA GLY A 202 -25.45 18.81 48.90
C GLY A 202 -24.35 17.74 48.91
N ASN A 203 -24.04 17.25 47.72
CA ASN A 203 -23.03 16.26 47.42
C ASN A 203 -22.26 16.71 46.19
N ILE A 204 -20.96 16.48 46.18
CA ILE A 204 -20.11 16.64 45.01
C ILE A 204 -20.09 15.28 44.31
N ILE A 205 -20.34 15.26 43.00
CA ILE A 205 -20.36 14.05 42.18
C ILE A 205 -19.23 14.16 41.17
N LEU A 206 -18.25 13.27 41.26
CA LEU A 206 -17.18 13.13 40.28
C LEU A 206 -17.47 11.87 39.47
N LYS A 207 -17.73 12.01 38.17
CA LYS A 207 -17.82 10.86 37.27
C LYS A 207 -16.71 10.91 36.24
N GLY A 208 -16.40 9.75 35.71
CA GLY A 208 -15.38 9.64 34.70
C GLY A 208 -15.28 8.25 34.14
N TYR A 209 -14.26 8.08 33.31
CA TYR A 209 -14.06 6.85 32.55
C TYR A 209 -12.63 6.31 32.71
N SER A 210 -12.39 5.11 32.20
CA SER A 210 -11.03 4.65 31.92
C SER A 210 -10.31 5.59 30.95
N PRO A 211 -8.97 5.61 30.95
CA PRO A 211 -8.18 6.44 30.03
C PRO A 211 -8.49 6.19 28.55
N THR A 212 -9.04 5.02 28.21
CA THR A 212 -9.49 4.69 26.85
C THR A 212 -10.51 5.68 26.28
N VAL A 213 -11.25 6.43 27.11
CA VAL A 213 -12.15 7.50 26.62
C VAL A 213 -11.38 8.63 25.91
N LEU A 214 -10.12 8.85 26.27
CA LEU A 214 -9.27 9.86 25.62
C LEU A 214 -8.86 9.43 24.20
N LEU A 215 -8.94 8.13 23.89
CA LEU A 215 -8.75 7.61 22.54
C LEU A 215 -10.03 7.74 21.69
N ASP A 216 -11.18 7.95 22.33
CA ASP A 216 -12.49 8.10 21.67
C ASP A 216 -12.87 9.58 21.53
N ALA A 217 -11.89 10.39 21.13
CA ALA A 217 -12.03 11.82 20.88
C ALA A 217 -12.69 12.08 19.50
N ALA A 218 -12.31 13.16 18.82
CA ALA A 218 -12.81 13.42 17.47
C ALA A 218 -12.29 12.37 16.46
N PRO A 219 -13.03 12.09 15.38
CA PRO A 219 -12.52 11.27 14.28
C PRO A 219 -11.25 11.87 13.65
N HIS A 220 -10.31 11.00 13.28
CA HIS A 220 -9.05 11.39 12.65
C HIS A 220 -8.88 10.69 11.29
N ILE A 221 -8.08 11.31 10.41
CA ILE A 221 -7.58 10.69 9.18
C ILE A 221 -6.05 10.66 9.25
N GLN A 222 -5.47 9.47 9.18
CA GLN A 222 -4.03 9.27 9.06
C GLN A 222 -3.70 7.90 8.43
N SER A 223 -2.45 7.73 8.02
CA SER A 223 -1.96 6.49 7.41
C SER A 223 -0.66 6.03 8.03
N PHE A 224 -0.49 4.71 8.07
CA PHE A 224 0.70 4.03 8.54
C PHE A 224 1.25 3.11 7.45
N GLY A 225 2.57 3.11 7.28
CA GLY A 225 3.25 2.33 6.25
C GLY A 225 3.22 2.98 4.87
N GLY A 226 2.98 2.18 3.82
CA GLY A 226 2.90 2.60 2.43
C GLY A 226 4.27 2.77 1.76
N MET A 227 5.07 3.72 2.24
CA MET A 227 6.44 3.89 1.75
C MET A 227 7.27 2.63 2.02
N GLN A 228 7.16 2.09 3.24
CA GLN A 228 7.71 0.82 3.70
C GLN A 228 6.72 0.14 4.67
N PRO A 229 6.74 -1.21 4.80
CA PRO A 229 5.93 -1.89 5.79
C PRO A 229 6.30 -1.48 7.23
N VAL A 230 5.30 -1.35 8.09
CA VAL A 230 5.46 -0.96 9.50
C VAL A 230 4.88 -2.04 10.40
N SER A 231 5.49 -2.29 11.56
CA SER A 231 4.99 -3.31 12.49
C SER A 231 3.68 -2.87 13.15
N LEU A 232 2.73 -3.80 13.36
CA LEU A 232 1.48 -3.49 14.05
C LEU A 232 1.73 -2.96 15.49
N ASN A 233 2.80 -3.44 16.13
CA ASN A 233 3.24 -2.92 17.43
C ASN A 233 3.58 -1.42 17.37
N SER A 234 4.30 -0.98 16.34
CA SER A 234 4.67 0.44 16.17
C SER A 234 3.45 1.30 15.93
N ILE A 235 2.49 0.82 15.12
CA ILE A 235 1.24 1.51 14.84
C ILE A 235 0.43 1.69 16.14
N ALA A 236 0.21 0.60 16.88
CA ALA A 236 -0.56 0.66 18.12
C ALA A 236 0.11 1.52 19.19
N ASP A 237 1.45 1.43 19.37
CA ASP A 237 2.18 2.29 20.31
C ASP A 237 2.05 3.77 19.94
N GLN A 238 2.21 4.11 18.65
CA GLN A 238 2.05 5.48 18.18
C GLN A 238 0.64 6.02 18.45
N VAL A 239 -0.40 5.31 18.01
CA VAL A 239 -1.80 5.73 18.16
C VAL A 239 -2.20 5.86 19.63
N ILE A 240 -1.77 4.94 20.49
CA ILE A 240 -2.05 5.03 21.93
C ILE A 240 -1.35 6.25 22.54
N ARG A 241 -0.11 6.56 22.15
CA ARG A 241 0.62 7.74 22.65
C ARG A 241 0.02 9.05 22.19
N GLU A 242 -0.51 9.11 20.96
CA GLU A 242 -1.21 10.27 20.42
C GLU A 242 -2.43 10.64 21.28
N GLY A 243 -3.25 9.64 21.67
CA GLY A 243 -4.45 9.90 22.47
C GLY A 243 -4.25 9.96 23.99
N LEU A 244 -3.39 9.11 24.58
CA LEU A 244 -3.18 9.08 26.05
C LEU A 244 -2.09 10.06 26.53
N GLY A 245 -1.31 10.63 25.61
CA GLY A 245 -0.14 11.44 25.91
C GLY A 245 1.05 10.64 26.44
N GLN A 246 2.19 11.31 26.58
CA GLN A 246 3.41 10.65 27.07
C GLN A 246 3.36 10.46 28.60
N ASN A 247 3.43 9.21 29.05
CA ASN A 247 3.68 8.79 30.45
C ASN A 247 2.60 9.11 31.49
N LYS A 248 1.36 9.44 31.10
CA LYS A 248 0.25 9.66 32.06
C LYS A 248 -0.50 8.38 32.44
N PHE A 249 -0.64 7.48 31.48
CA PHE A 249 -1.38 6.23 31.61
C PHE A 249 -0.54 5.08 31.06
N ASP A 250 -0.58 3.96 31.74
CA ASP A 250 0.20 2.79 31.38
C ASP A 250 -0.52 1.99 30.28
N PHE A 251 0.27 1.51 29.32
CA PHE A 251 -0.22 0.65 28.26
C PHE A 251 0.84 -0.35 27.83
N ARG A 252 0.39 -1.45 27.25
CA ARG A 252 1.19 -2.59 26.82
C ARG A 252 0.81 -2.96 25.38
N VAL A 253 1.82 -3.03 24.52
CA VAL A 253 1.65 -3.42 23.11
C VAL A 253 2.52 -4.64 22.83
N ASP A 254 1.87 -5.77 22.53
CA ASP A 254 2.49 -7.05 22.20
C ASP A 254 1.69 -7.81 21.15
N ALA A 255 1.58 -7.23 19.96
CA ALA A 255 0.88 -7.82 18.83
C ALA A 255 1.59 -9.10 18.32
N GLN A 256 0.80 -10.13 18.01
CA GLN A 256 1.26 -11.36 17.36
C GLN A 256 1.55 -11.15 15.88
N HIS A 257 0.73 -10.32 15.22
CA HIS A 257 0.85 -10.02 13.81
C HIS A 257 2.12 -9.22 13.51
N GLY A 258 2.67 -9.45 12.33
CA GLY A 258 3.93 -8.86 11.90
C GLY A 258 3.77 -7.44 11.34
N ASN A 259 4.27 -7.26 10.13
CA ASN A 259 4.26 -5.97 9.45
C ASN A 259 3.03 -5.82 8.56
N VAL A 260 2.47 -4.61 8.59
CA VAL A 260 1.38 -4.17 7.72
C VAL A 260 1.98 -3.32 6.60
N SER A 261 1.58 -3.58 5.36
CA SER A 261 2.09 -2.85 4.20
C SER A 261 1.57 -1.42 4.15
N TYR A 262 0.28 -1.24 4.43
CA TYR A 262 -0.41 0.04 4.49
C TYR A 262 -1.67 -0.13 5.35
N SER A 263 -1.91 0.80 6.26
CA SER A 263 -3.16 0.89 7.02
C SER A 263 -3.56 2.34 7.17
N SER A 264 -4.85 2.62 7.10
CA SER A 264 -5.42 3.95 7.28
C SER A 264 -6.39 3.94 8.45
N GLN A 265 -6.20 4.90 9.36
CA GLN A 265 -7.26 5.37 10.24
C GLN A 265 -8.07 6.39 9.43
N TYR A 266 -9.32 6.07 9.10
CA TYR A 266 -10.10 6.88 8.17
C TYR A 266 -11.44 7.30 8.78
N GLU A 267 -11.57 8.59 9.08
CA GLU A 267 -12.77 9.19 9.71
C GLU A 267 -13.24 8.41 10.93
N GLU A 268 -12.29 7.96 11.75
CA GLU A 268 -12.58 7.17 12.94
C GLU A 268 -11.70 7.61 14.13
N THR A 269 -12.17 7.39 15.35
CA THR A 269 -11.41 7.70 16.57
C THR A 269 -10.24 6.74 16.75
N HIS A 270 -9.26 7.10 17.59
CA HIS A 270 -8.13 6.19 17.88
C HIS A 270 -8.61 4.90 18.53
N TYR A 271 -9.61 4.97 19.41
CA TYR A 271 -10.23 3.80 20.02
C TYR A 271 -10.85 2.89 18.97
N ASN A 272 -11.68 3.46 18.07
CA ASN A 272 -12.31 2.71 16.99
C ASN A 272 -11.28 2.03 16.08
N TYR A 273 -10.22 2.76 15.70
CA TYR A 273 -9.13 2.22 14.90
C TYR A 273 -8.42 1.04 15.59
N LEU A 274 -8.03 1.20 16.86
CA LEU A 274 -7.36 0.14 17.63
C LEU A 274 -8.28 -1.07 17.82
N ALA A 275 -9.54 -0.86 18.19
CA ALA A 275 -10.54 -1.92 18.33
C ALA A 275 -10.73 -2.69 17.02
N ARG A 276 -10.86 -1.97 15.90
CA ARG A 276 -10.93 -2.55 14.56
C ARG A 276 -9.68 -3.34 14.23
N MET A 277 -8.50 -2.79 14.49
CA MET A 277 -7.24 -3.45 14.18
C MET A 277 -7.01 -4.70 15.02
N ALA A 278 -7.44 -4.66 16.28
CA ALA A 278 -7.38 -5.81 17.16
C ALA A 278 -8.25 -6.95 16.63
N GLU A 279 -9.52 -6.69 16.28
CA GLU A 279 -10.36 -7.73 15.67
C GLU A 279 -9.77 -8.21 14.34
N ALA A 280 -9.36 -7.27 13.49
CA ALA A 280 -8.98 -7.59 12.12
C ALA A 280 -7.76 -8.51 12.06
N TYR A 281 -6.80 -8.35 12.98
CA TYR A 281 -5.61 -9.19 13.10
C TYR A 281 -5.69 -10.28 14.18
N GLY A 282 -6.82 -10.40 14.90
CA GLY A 282 -7.01 -11.38 15.97
C GLY A 282 -6.24 -11.08 17.27
N GLU A 283 -5.87 -9.82 17.49
CA GLU A 283 -5.25 -9.34 18.72
C GLU A 283 -6.32 -9.04 19.79
N GLN A 284 -5.91 -8.99 21.06
CA GLN A 284 -6.80 -8.58 22.15
C GLN A 284 -6.61 -7.09 22.44
N PHE A 285 -7.71 -6.37 22.69
CA PHE A 285 -7.67 -4.95 23.04
C PHE A 285 -8.65 -4.68 24.18
N TYR A 286 -8.13 -4.37 25.36
CA TYR A 286 -8.96 -4.11 26.55
C TYR A 286 -8.17 -3.35 27.62
N TYR A 287 -8.88 -2.68 28.51
CA TYR A 287 -8.31 -2.03 29.70
C TYR A 287 -8.57 -2.90 30.93
N ASP A 288 -7.53 -3.19 31.73
CA ASP A 288 -7.67 -4.05 32.91
C ASP A 288 -7.96 -3.27 34.21
N GLY A 289 -8.12 -1.94 34.09
CA GLY A 289 -8.29 -1.02 35.21
C GLY A 289 -7.05 -0.21 35.56
N GLU A 290 -5.86 -0.62 35.10
CA GLU A 290 -4.60 0.12 35.31
C GLU A 290 -3.76 0.22 34.04
N VAL A 291 -3.72 -0.84 33.22
CA VAL A 291 -2.96 -0.92 31.97
C VAL A 291 -3.88 -1.20 30.80
N LEU A 292 -3.71 -0.44 29.70
CA LEU A 292 -4.35 -0.72 28.41
C LEU A 292 -3.54 -1.76 27.64
N HIS A 293 -4.16 -2.86 27.24
CA HIS A 293 -3.50 -3.93 26.48
C HIS A 293 -3.91 -3.89 25.02
N PHE A 294 -2.93 -4.02 24.13
CA PHE A 294 -3.12 -4.32 22.70
C PHE A 294 -2.20 -5.48 22.31
N GLY A 295 -2.75 -6.58 21.82
CA GLY A 295 -1.98 -7.76 21.41
C GLY A 295 -2.31 -9.02 22.18
N LYS A 296 -1.30 -9.80 22.55
CA LYS A 296 -1.44 -10.99 23.40
C LYS A 296 -1.99 -10.63 24.77
N LEU A 297 -2.79 -11.55 25.34
CA LEU A 297 -3.11 -11.49 26.77
C LEU A 297 -1.82 -11.44 27.60
N PRO A 298 -1.77 -10.61 28.66
CA PRO A 298 -0.63 -10.57 29.55
C PRO A 298 -0.45 -11.92 30.27
N PRO A 299 0.75 -12.20 30.82
CA PRO A 299 0.98 -13.39 31.63
C PRO A 299 -0.04 -13.46 32.78
N GLN A 300 -0.69 -14.62 32.95
CA GLN A 300 -1.73 -14.77 33.97
C GLN A 300 -1.14 -14.84 35.39
N GLU A 301 -1.78 -14.13 36.31
CA GLU A 301 -1.51 -14.22 37.74
C GLU A 301 -2.05 -15.52 38.37
N LYS A 302 -1.76 -15.74 39.66
CA LYS A 302 -2.41 -16.80 40.43
C LYS A 302 -3.93 -16.55 40.45
N PRO A 303 -4.76 -17.55 40.12
CA PRO A 303 -6.20 -17.37 40.10
C PRO A 303 -6.75 -16.95 41.46
N VAL A 304 -7.67 -15.97 41.47
CA VAL A 304 -8.40 -15.58 42.68
C VAL A 304 -9.38 -16.70 43.04
N LYS A 305 -9.32 -17.18 44.28
CA LYS A 305 -10.22 -18.23 44.74
C LYS A 305 -11.60 -17.65 45.08
N LEU A 306 -12.64 -18.14 44.43
CA LEU A 306 -14.03 -17.74 44.62
C LEU A 306 -14.85 -18.92 45.12
N THR A 307 -15.32 -18.89 46.36
CA THR A 307 -16.06 -19.99 46.98
C THR A 307 -17.54 -19.61 47.15
N TYR A 308 -18.42 -20.37 46.50
CA TYR A 308 -19.87 -20.17 46.60
C TYR A 308 -20.38 -20.37 48.03
N GLY A 309 -21.26 -19.49 48.46
CA GLY A 309 -21.78 -19.45 49.84
C GLY A 309 -20.83 -18.81 50.85
N SER A 310 -19.69 -18.28 50.39
CA SER A 310 -18.78 -17.51 51.23
C SER A 310 -18.34 -16.19 50.57
N SER A 311 -17.45 -16.25 49.58
CA SER A 311 -16.96 -15.05 48.89
C SER A 311 -17.79 -14.69 47.66
N VAL A 312 -18.67 -15.61 47.24
CA VAL A 312 -19.58 -15.45 46.10
C VAL A 312 -20.98 -15.96 46.46
N SER A 313 -22.00 -15.23 46.01
CA SER A 313 -23.42 -15.55 46.10
C SER A 313 -24.11 -15.32 44.76
N ASP A 314 -25.39 -15.69 44.64
CA ASP A 314 -26.25 -15.43 43.48
C ASP A 314 -25.65 -15.83 42.12
N ILE A 315 -24.98 -16.99 42.06
CA ILE A 315 -24.34 -17.45 40.82
C ILE A 315 -25.40 -17.84 39.78
N ALA A 316 -25.23 -17.32 38.56
CA ALA A 316 -25.93 -17.76 37.37
C ALA A 316 -24.92 -18.24 36.31
N ILE A 317 -25.09 -19.48 35.87
CA ILE A 317 -24.32 -20.10 34.78
C ILE A 317 -25.22 -20.18 33.55
N LYS A 318 -24.73 -19.69 32.41
CA LYS A 318 -25.46 -19.62 31.14
C LYS A 318 -24.64 -20.29 30.04
N MET A 319 -25.30 -21.13 29.24
CA MET A 319 -24.79 -21.60 27.96
C MET A 319 -25.51 -20.85 26.84
N LYS A 320 -24.77 -20.41 25.82
CA LYS A 320 -25.32 -19.74 24.64
C LYS A 320 -24.91 -20.52 23.39
N ALA A 321 -25.87 -20.72 22.50
CA ALA A 321 -25.56 -21.15 21.13
C ALA A 321 -25.13 -19.91 20.33
N GLN A 322 -23.94 -19.94 19.71
CA GLN A 322 -23.37 -18.84 18.95
C GLN A 322 -22.92 -19.27 17.55
N HIS A 323 -22.81 -18.34 16.60
CA HIS A 323 -22.14 -18.64 15.33
C HIS A 323 -20.62 -18.62 15.54
N VAL A 324 -20.02 -19.81 15.66
CA VAL A 324 -18.60 -19.99 16.03
C VAL A 324 -17.68 -20.33 14.84
N SER A 325 -18.23 -20.42 13.63
CA SER A 325 -17.52 -20.89 12.43
C SER A 325 -17.49 -19.83 11.33
N PRO A 326 -16.83 -18.66 11.53
CA PRO A 326 -16.67 -17.67 10.48
C PRO A 326 -15.79 -18.23 9.35
N THR A 327 -16.05 -17.82 8.11
CA THR A 327 -15.20 -18.16 6.96
C THR A 327 -14.80 -16.89 6.22
N PHE A 328 -13.51 -16.64 6.11
CA PHE A 328 -13.02 -15.46 5.41
C PHE A 328 -12.33 -15.79 4.09
N TYR A 329 -12.46 -14.86 3.13
CA TYR A 329 -11.68 -14.88 1.89
C TYR A 329 -11.05 -13.52 1.62
N GLY A 330 -9.96 -13.54 0.85
CA GLY A 330 -9.29 -12.36 0.34
C GLY A 330 -8.76 -12.59 -1.07
N TYR A 331 -8.08 -11.58 -1.60
CA TYR A 331 -7.47 -11.66 -2.92
C TYR A 331 -6.15 -10.89 -2.93
N ASN A 332 -5.06 -11.59 -3.26
CA ASN A 332 -3.77 -10.96 -3.51
C ASN A 332 -3.66 -10.60 -4.99
N SER A 333 -3.84 -9.30 -5.30
CA SER A 333 -3.78 -8.82 -6.67
C SER A 333 -2.39 -8.87 -7.29
N SER A 334 -1.33 -8.83 -6.49
CA SER A 334 0.05 -8.87 -7.00
C SER A 334 0.44 -10.28 -7.48
N LYS A 335 -0.19 -11.32 -6.93
CA LYS A 335 0.02 -12.73 -7.31
C LYS A 335 -1.12 -13.34 -8.13
N ASN A 336 -2.23 -12.61 -8.27
CA ASN A 336 -3.50 -13.13 -8.80
C ASN A 336 -3.96 -14.41 -8.06
N GLU A 337 -4.04 -14.33 -6.73
CA GLU A 337 -4.34 -15.48 -5.89
C GLU A 337 -5.53 -15.20 -4.98
N LYS A 338 -6.52 -16.11 -5.00
CA LYS A 338 -7.59 -16.11 -4.00
C LYS A 338 -7.04 -16.66 -2.68
N LEU A 339 -7.19 -15.90 -1.61
CA LEU A 339 -6.75 -16.30 -0.29
C LEU A 339 -7.95 -16.85 0.50
N THR A 340 -7.79 -18.02 1.09
CA THR A 340 -8.77 -18.68 1.96
C THR A 340 -8.05 -19.34 3.11
N ALA A 341 -8.72 -19.46 4.25
CA ALA A 341 -8.24 -20.27 5.38
C ALA A 341 -9.03 -21.57 5.51
N GLY A 342 -8.45 -22.54 6.22
CA GLY A 342 -9.16 -23.75 6.66
C GLY A 342 -10.11 -23.46 7.82
N ASN A 343 -10.66 -24.50 8.45
CA ASN A 343 -11.56 -24.31 9.60
C ASN A 343 -10.78 -23.90 10.86
N SER A 344 -11.22 -22.82 11.52
CA SER A 344 -10.64 -22.32 12.78
C SER A 344 -11.35 -22.93 13.99
N LYS A 345 -10.97 -24.16 14.38
CA LYS A 345 -11.51 -24.77 15.60
C LYS A 345 -10.85 -24.18 16.85
N ILE A 346 -11.67 -23.78 17.82
CA ILE A 346 -11.23 -23.31 19.13
C ILE A 346 -11.42 -24.43 20.14
N ASN A 347 -10.38 -24.70 20.94
CA ASN A 347 -10.43 -25.75 21.95
C ASN A 347 -10.91 -25.17 23.27
N HIS A 348 -11.87 -25.85 23.90
CA HIS A 348 -12.30 -25.60 25.27
C HIS A 348 -11.89 -26.75 26.17
N THR A 349 -11.31 -26.43 27.31
CA THR A 349 -10.97 -27.38 28.39
C THR A 349 -12.18 -27.61 29.30
N SER A 350 -13.00 -26.59 29.55
CA SER A 350 -14.25 -26.70 30.31
C SER A 350 -15.26 -27.56 29.56
N ASP A 351 -15.76 -28.62 30.19
CA ASP A 351 -16.73 -29.55 29.59
C ASP A 351 -18.02 -28.86 29.13
N ILE A 352 -18.51 -27.90 29.93
CA ILE A 352 -19.73 -27.15 29.62
C ILE A 352 -19.49 -26.23 28.42
N ALA A 353 -18.35 -25.52 28.41
CA ALA A 353 -18.00 -24.64 27.30
C ALA A 353 -17.77 -25.42 26.01
N ARG A 354 -17.06 -26.56 26.08
CA ARG A 354 -16.87 -27.49 24.96
C ARG A 354 -18.21 -27.98 24.40
N ARG A 355 -19.13 -28.41 25.27
CA ARG A 355 -20.45 -28.86 24.84
C ARG A 355 -21.28 -27.73 24.22
N ALA A 356 -21.23 -26.53 24.78
CA ALA A 356 -21.89 -25.35 24.20
C ALA A 356 -21.32 -25.01 22.81
N TYR A 357 -20.00 -25.10 22.64
CA TYR A 357 -19.32 -24.91 21.37
C TYR A 357 -19.72 -25.96 20.32
N GLU A 358 -19.72 -27.25 20.68
CA GLU A 358 -20.15 -28.33 19.79
C GLU A 358 -21.65 -28.22 19.40
N ILE A 359 -22.51 -27.80 20.33
CA ILE A 359 -23.92 -27.51 20.03
C ILE A 359 -24.03 -26.31 19.09
N SER A 360 -23.22 -25.27 19.30
CA SER A 360 -23.15 -24.09 18.44
C SER A 360 -22.79 -24.45 17.00
N GLU A 361 -21.77 -25.29 16.80
CA GLU A 361 -21.38 -25.81 15.48
C GLU A 361 -22.52 -26.58 14.78
N LYS A 362 -23.32 -27.34 15.54
CA LYS A 362 -24.45 -28.12 15.01
C LYS A 362 -25.71 -27.29 14.78
N THR A 363 -25.88 -26.21 15.54
CA THR A 363 -27.06 -25.35 15.48
C THR A 363 -26.94 -24.36 14.31
N PHE A 364 -25.78 -23.74 14.15
CA PHE A 364 -25.51 -22.74 13.11
C PHE A 364 -24.69 -23.35 11.98
N THR A 365 -25.36 -24.05 11.07
CA THR A 365 -24.72 -24.73 9.93
C THR A 365 -24.53 -23.84 8.70
N THR A 366 -25.17 -22.67 8.65
CA THR A 366 -25.07 -21.74 7.53
C THR A 366 -23.64 -21.19 7.39
N PRO A 367 -23.01 -21.29 6.20
CA PRO A 367 -21.69 -20.73 5.97
C PRO A 367 -21.70 -19.20 6.14
N SER A 368 -20.81 -18.69 6.99
CA SER A 368 -20.61 -17.24 7.18
C SER A 368 -19.42 -16.78 6.33
N LEU A 369 -19.56 -16.87 5.00
CA LEU A 369 -18.51 -16.46 4.07
C LEU A 369 -18.48 -14.94 3.92
N ARG A 370 -17.40 -14.30 4.35
CA ARG A 370 -17.21 -12.85 4.27
C ARG A 370 -15.84 -12.49 3.73
N VAL A 371 -15.71 -11.28 3.20
CA VAL A 371 -14.40 -10.70 2.89
C VAL A 371 -13.68 -10.46 4.21
N ALA A 372 -12.41 -10.84 4.30
CA ALA A 372 -11.62 -10.59 5.51
C ALA A 372 -11.60 -9.08 5.84
N PRO A 373 -11.62 -8.67 7.12
CA PRO A 373 -11.58 -7.26 7.54
C PRO A 373 -10.18 -6.62 7.43
N ILE A 374 -9.24 -7.25 6.73
CA ILE A 374 -7.86 -6.78 6.53
C ILE A 374 -7.48 -6.82 5.06
N LYS A 375 -6.49 -6.02 4.65
CA LYS A 375 -5.80 -6.23 3.38
C LYS A 375 -4.82 -7.40 3.49
N ALA A 376 -5.35 -8.63 3.35
CA ALA A 376 -4.53 -9.84 3.41
C ALA A 376 -3.53 -9.93 2.25
N SER A 377 -2.27 -10.22 2.59
CA SER A 377 -1.20 -10.48 1.63
C SER A 377 -0.94 -11.98 1.47
N SER A 378 -1.33 -12.79 2.45
CA SER A 378 -1.14 -14.23 2.50
C SER A 378 -2.33 -14.97 3.12
N PHE A 379 -2.37 -16.30 2.96
CA PHE A 379 -3.39 -17.13 3.63
C PHE A 379 -3.26 -17.10 5.17
N MET A 380 -2.07 -16.84 5.71
CA MET A 380 -1.84 -16.72 7.15
C MET A 380 -2.58 -15.52 7.74
N ASP A 381 -2.70 -14.43 6.98
CA ASP A 381 -3.44 -13.24 7.42
C ASP A 381 -4.93 -13.55 7.53
N ILE A 382 -5.48 -14.30 6.56
CA ILE A 382 -6.87 -14.77 6.58
C ILE A 382 -7.09 -15.72 7.76
N ASP A 383 -6.18 -16.66 7.99
CA ASP A 383 -6.26 -17.62 9.10
C ASP A 383 -6.23 -16.93 10.47
N ALA A 384 -5.32 -15.96 10.67
CA ALA A 384 -5.23 -15.19 11.90
C ALA A 384 -6.52 -14.39 12.17
N SER A 385 -7.02 -13.66 11.17
CA SER A 385 -8.27 -12.90 11.27
C SER A 385 -9.47 -13.80 11.58
N GLN A 386 -9.58 -14.94 10.88
CA GLN A 386 -10.67 -15.89 11.08
C GLN A 386 -10.60 -16.55 12.46
N LYS A 387 -9.40 -16.94 12.93
CA LYS A 387 -9.18 -17.48 14.28
C LYS A 387 -9.52 -16.45 15.35
N GLY A 388 -9.18 -15.18 15.15
CA GLY A 388 -9.54 -14.09 16.07
C GLY A 388 -11.05 -13.96 16.24
N THR A 389 -11.79 -13.85 15.13
CA THR A 389 -13.26 -13.77 15.16
C THR A 389 -13.89 -15.04 15.76
N ALA A 390 -13.39 -16.22 15.37
CA ALA A 390 -13.87 -17.50 15.91
C ALA A 390 -13.61 -17.60 17.42
N GLY A 391 -12.41 -17.23 17.87
CA GLY A 391 -11.98 -17.24 19.27
C GLY A 391 -12.83 -16.33 20.15
N SER A 392 -13.10 -15.11 19.69
CA SER A 392 -13.96 -14.18 20.42
C SER A 392 -15.39 -14.72 20.55
N LYS A 393 -15.99 -15.24 19.47
CA LYS A 393 -17.34 -15.85 19.53
C LYS A 393 -17.39 -17.13 20.35
N ALA A 394 -16.33 -17.93 20.30
CA ALA A 394 -16.18 -19.13 21.12
C ALA A 394 -16.11 -18.78 22.62
N SER A 395 -15.49 -17.65 22.99
CA SER A 395 -15.42 -17.22 24.39
C SER A 395 -16.81 -16.90 24.99
N GLU A 396 -17.79 -16.52 24.17
CA GLU A 396 -19.13 -16.11 24.59
C GLU A 396 -20.13 -17.28 24.74
N VAL A 397 -19.74 -18.53 24.46
CA VAL A 397 -20.64 -19.70 24.53
C VAL A 397 -20.97 -20.13 25.96
N PHE A 398 -20.13 -19.74 26.92
CA PHE A 398 -20.26 -20.06 28.33
C PHE A 398 -20.00 -18.82 29.18
N ILE A 399 -21.01 -18.40 29.94
CA ILE A 399 -20.97 -17.19 30.76
C ILE A 399 -21.37 -17.56 32.18
N THR A 400 -20.55 -17.15 33.14
CA THR A 400 -20.83 -17.26 34.58
C THR A 400 -20.88 -15.86 35.18
N SER A 401 -21.92 -15.59 35.97
CA SER A 401 -22.10 -14.32 36.66
C SER A 401 -22.46 -14.55 38.12
N GLY A 402 -22.19 -13.59 39.00
CA GLY A 402 -22.54 -13.70 40.41
C GLY A 402 -22.26 -12.42 41.20
N THR A 403 -22.68 -12.41 42.46
CA THR A 403 -22.34 -11.37 43.45
C THR A 403 -21.10 -11.82 44.22
N THR A 404 -20.20 -10.90 44.56
CA THR A 404 -18.97 -11.22 45.28
C THR A 404 -18.62 -10.18 46.33
N THR A 405 -17.95 -10.63 47.38
CA THR A 405 -17.40 -9.78 48.45
C THR A 405 -15.91 -9.53 48.29
N VAL A 406 -15.29 -10.06 47.21
CA VAL A 406 -13.87 -9.85 46.89
C VAL A 406 -13.71 -8.57 46.06
N PRO A 407 -13.00 -7.54 46.56
CA PRO A 407 -12.89 -6.24 45.89
C PRO A 407 -11.76 -6.16 44.85
N PHE A 408 -11.08 -7.27 44.55
CA PHE A 408 -9.86 -7.28 43.73
C PHE A 408 -10.05 -7.85 42.32
N LEU A 409 -11.27 -8.23 41.93
CA LEU A 409 -11.55 -8.72 40.58
C LEU A 409 -11.44 -7.57 39.55
N TYR A 410 -10.98 -7.87 38.34
CA TYR A 410 -10.86 -6.92 37.23
C TYR A 410 -10.92 -7.63 35.86
N PRO A 411 -11.29 -6.93 34.77
CA PRO A 411 -11.32 -7.56 33.44
C PRO A 411 -9.96 -8.15 33.05
N GLY A 412 -9.96 -9.41 32.59
CA GLY A 412 -8.77 -10.17 32.23
C GLY A 412 -8.14 -10.98 33.39
N CYS A 413 -8.53 -10.75 34.65
CA CYS A 413 -8.05 -11.56 35.76
C CYS A 413 -8.68 -12.95 35.74
N THR A 414 -7.95 -13.97 36.20
CA THR A 414 -8.51 -15.32 36.33
C THR A 414 -8.94 -15.64 37.75
N ALA A 415 -10.01 -16.42 37.87
CA ALA A 415 -10.56 -16.86 39.15
C ALA A 415 -10.91 -18.35 39.11
N ASP A 416 -10.54 -19.08 40.15
CA ASP A 416 -10.97 -20.47 40.35
C ASP A 416 -12.27 -20.44 41.16
N ILE A 417 -13.34 -20.98 40.57
CA ILE A 417 -14.63 -21.02 41.24
C ILE A 417 -14.88 -22.40 41.87
N GLU A 418 -15.24 -22.39 43.15
CA GLU A 418 -15.66 -23.57 43.89
C GLU A 418 -17.16 -23.52 44.15
N MET A 419 -17.84 -24.60 43.80
CA MET A 419 -19.28 -24.76 43.94
C MET A 419 -19.60 -25.78 45.01
N ARG A 420 -20.73 -25.61 45.69
CA ARG A 420 -21.19 -26.57 46.71
C ARG A 420 -21.50 -27.92 46.05
N LYS A 421 -21.03 -29.00 46.66
CA LYS A 421 -21.40 -30.37 46.27
C LYS A 421 -22.89 -30.58 46.55
N THR A 422 -23.60 -31.29 45.68
CA THR A 422 -25.04 -31.57 45.87
C THR A 422 -25.33 -32.41 47.11
N GLU A 423 -24.38 -33.27 47.49
CA GLU A 423 -24.55 -34.25 48.57
C GLU A 423 -23.90 -33.84 49.89
N SER A 424 -23.24 -32.68 49.96
CA SER A 424 -22.59 -32.21 51.19
C SER A 424 -22.58 -30.69 51.33
N ASN A 425 -22.11 -30.21 52.48
CA ASN A 425 -21.89 -28.78 52.71
C ASN A 425 -20.50 -28.31 52.23
N GLU A 426 -19.72 -29.22 51.65
CA GLU A 426 -18.39 -28.89 51.13
C GLU A 426 -18.49 -28.28 49.74
N THR A 427 -17.52 -27.42 49.41
CA THR A 427 -17.32 -26.93 48.05
C THR A 427 -16.27 -27.76 47.33
N ALA A 428 -16.41 -27.88 46.01
CA ALA A 428 -15.44 -28.51 45.13
C ALA A 428 -15.12 -27.56 43.97
N TYR A 429 -13.91 -27.68 43.44
CA TYR A 429 -13.52 -26.96 42.23
C TYR A 429 -14.50 -27.24 41.09
N PHE A 430 -14.99 -26.18 40.47
CA PHE A 430 -15.92 -26.26 39.34
C PHE A 430 -15.21 -25.95 38.03
N THR A 431 -14.66 -24.74 37.88
CA THR A 431 -13.94 -24.35 36.67
C THR A 431 -13.05 -23.12 36.90
N LYS A 432 -12.17 -22.82 35.95
CA LYS A 432 -11.36 -21.61 35.93
C LYS A 432 -11.99 -20.59 34.98
N LEU A 433 -12.29 -19.43 35.54
CA LEU A 433 -12.99 -18.34 34.86
C LEU A 433 -12.03 -17.18 34.57
N MET A 434 -12.34 -16.41 33.53
CA MET A 434 -11.71 -15.12 33.23
C MET A 434 -12.78 -14.04 33.33
N ILE A 435 -12.56 -13.06 34.21
CA ILE A 435 -13.49 -11.97 34.44
C ILE A 435 -13.50 -11.06 33.20
N ILE A 436 -14.69 -10.72 32.70
CA ILE A 436 -14.87 -9.79 31.57
C ILE A 436 -15.64 -8.54 31.96
N GLU A 437 -16.43 -8.60 33.03
CA GLU A 437 -17.13 -7.46 33.59
C GLU A 437 -17.11 -7.53 35.12
N VAL A 438 -16.93 -6.39 35.77
CA VAL A 438 -17.07 -6.28 37.21
C VAL A 438 -17.66 -4.93 37.59
N THR A 439 -18.63 -4.95 38.50
CA THR A 439 -19.15 -3.75 39.17
C THR A 439 -18.72 -3.78 40.62
N HIS A 440 -18.09 -2.71 41.08
CA HIS A 440 -17.70 -2.48 42.46
C HIS A 440 -18.56 -1.36 43.03
N GLU A 441 -19.25 -1.60 44.14
CA GLU A 441 -19.93 -0.56 44.92
C GLU A 441 -19.41 -0.58 46.36
N VAL A 442 -18.96 0.58 46.85
CA VAL A 442 -18.46 0.77 48.22
C VAL A 442 -19.15 1.97 48.85
N ASP A 443 -19.66 1.83 50.07
CA ASP A 443 -20.24 2.94 50.83
C ASP A 443 -19.24 3.60 51.80
N ALA A 444 -19.66 4.69 52.46
CA ALA A 444 -18.83 5.42 53.42
C ALA A 444 -18.35 4.58 54.62
N ARG A 445 -19.08 3.51 54.96
CA ARG A 445 -18.70 2.60 56.06
C ARG A 445 -17.70 1.54 55.60
N GLY A 446 -17.56 1.37 54.28
CA GLY A 446 -16.70 0.41 53.60
C GLY A 446 -17.40 -0.92 53.32
N TYR A 447 -18.74 -0.98 53.36
CA TYR A 447 -19.47 -2.14 52.88
C TYR A 447 -19.30 -2.24 51.37
N TYR A 448 -18.80 -3.38 50.91
CA TYR A 448 -18.55 -3.67 49.51
C TYR A 448 -19.58 -4.64 48.95
N ASN A 449 -20.08 -4.33 47.77
CA ASN A 449 -20.93 -5.21 46.97
C ASN A 449 -20.37 -5.29 45.55
N GLY A 450 -19.86 -6.46 45.18
CA GLY A 450 -19.34 -6.76 43.86
C GLY A 450 -20.34 -7.54 43.01
N LYS A 451 -20.35 -7.29 41.71
CA LYS A 451 -20.98 -8.17 40.71
C LYS A 451 -19.96 -8.47 39.63
N PHE A 452 -19.93 -9.69 39.10
CA PHE A 452 -19.03 -10.03 38.02
C PHE A 452 -19.73 -10.83 36.92
N GLU A 453 -19.20 -10.74 35.70
CA GLU A 453 -19.46 -11.64 34.59
C GLU A 453 -18.12 -12.17 34.07
N ALA A 454 -18.09 -13.45 33.73
CA ALA A 454 -16.88 -14.17 33.38
C ALA A 454 -17.13 -15.24 32.31
N ILE A 455 -16.10 -15.51 31.53
CA ILE A 455 -16.03 -16.56 30.51
C ILE A 455 -15.09 -17.68 30.97
N ALA A 456 -15.03 -18.78 30.23
CA ALA A 456 -14.01 -19.79 30.46
C ALA A 456 -12.60 -19.23 30.15
N ALA A 457 -11.64 -19.43 31.05
CA ALA A 457 -10.28 -18.85 30.92
C ALA A 457 -9.37 -19.57 29.90
N ASP A 458 -9.88 -20.60 29.23
CA ASP A 458 -9.11 -21.63 28.53
C ASP A 458 -8.96 -21.39 27.02
N THR A 459 -9.73 -20.47 26.44
CA THR A 459 -9.68 -20.16 25.01
C THR A 459 -8.50 -19.26 24.62
N GLY A 460 -8.04 -18.42 25.57
CA GLY A 460 -7.06 -17.36 25.30
C GLY A 460 -7.63 -16.14 24.56
N TYR A 461 -8.96 -16.02 24.46
CA TYR A 461 -9.65 -14.91 23.80
C TYR A 461 -10.64 -14.24 24.77
N ILE A 462 -10.82 -12.94 24.59
CA ILE A 462 -11.85 -12.15 25.27
C ILE A 462 -12.95 -11.69 24.30
N PRO A 463 -14.10 -11.21 24.81
CA PRO A 463 -15.13 -10.61 23.98
C PRO A 463 -14.57 -9.44 23.16
N ARG A 464 -15.04 -9.33 21.93
CA ARG A 464 -14.61 -8.31 20.97
C ARG A 464 -14.99 -6.90 21.48
N PRO A 465 -14.08 -5.91 21.37
CA PRO A 465 -14.42 -4.50 21.60
C PRO A 465 -15.47 -3.99 20.62
N GLU A 466 -16.31 -3.05 21.08
CA GLU A 466 -17.28 -2.37 20.21
C GLU A 466 -16.56 -1.38 19.28
N PHE A 467 -16.88 -1.44 17.99
CA PHE A 467 -16.37 -0.50 16.99
C PHE A 467 -17.25 -0.49 15.73
N GLU A 468 -17.17 0.61 14.99
CA GLU A 468 -17.82 0.81 13.69
C GLU A 468 -16.82 0.65 12.54
N THR A 469 -17.26 0.06 11.45
CA THR A 469 -16.38 -0.15 10.28
C THR A 469 -16.33 1.12 9.43
N PRO A 470 -15.16 1.77 9.28
CA PRO A 470 -15.02 2.96 8.46
C PRO A 470 -15.26 2.63 6.99
N LYS A 471 -15.89 3.55 6.27
CA LYS A 471 -16.15 3.42 4.83
C LYS A 471 -15.44 4.54 4.10
N ALA A 472 -14.45 4.17 3.29
CA ALA A 472 -13.70 5.12 2.49
C ALA A 472 -14.44 5.47 1.20
N GLU A 473 -14.58 6.77 0.96
CA GLU A 473 -15.16 7.34 -0.26
C GLU A 473 -14.08 7.64 -1.30
N PRO A 474 -14.43 7.82 -2.59
CA PRO A 474 -13.46 8.23 -3.60
C PRO A 474 -12.78 9.57 -3.28
N GLN A 475 -11.46 9.66 -3.48
CA GLN A 475 -10.67 10.85 -3.15
C GLN A 475 -9.69 11.21 -4.26
N PHE A 476 -9.23 12.45 -4.27
CA PHE A 476 -8.10 12.86 -5.08
C PHE A 476 -6.78 12.47 -4.43
N ALA A 477 -5.80 12.18 -5.27
CA ALA A 477 -4.43 11.97 -4.85
C ALA A 477 -3.46 12.40 -5.95
N LYS A 478 -2.22 12.62 -5.58
CA LYS A 478 -1.12 12.91 -6.50
C LYS A 478 -0.24 11.69 -6.69
N VAL A 479 0.16 11.41 -7.93
CA VAL A 479 1.12 10.35 -8.23
C VAL A 479 2.52 10.78 -7.81
N ILE A 480 3.15 10.00 -6.93
CA ILE A 480 4.50 10.26 -6.41
C ILE A 480 5.54 9.36 -7.09
N SER A 481 5.16 8.16 -7.50
CA SER A 481 6.03 7.26 -8.26
C SER A 481 5.25 6.31 -9.14
N ASN A 482 5.68 6.13 -10.38
CA ASN A 482 5.20 5.10 -11.31
C ASN A 482 6.26 4.02 -11.60
N THR A 483 7.37 4.00 -10.85
CA THR A 483 8.44 3.01 -10.99
C THR A 483 8.12 1.76 -10.16
N ASP A 484 7.16 0.97 -10.63
CA ASP A 484 6.73 -0.27 -9.96
C ASP A 484 7.85 -1.34 -9.94
N PRO A 485 8.36 -1.75 -8.75
CA PRO A 485 9.40 -2.77 -8.65
C PRO A 485 9.00 -4.15 -9.22
N LEU A 486 7.69 -4.44 -9.28
CA LEU A 486 7.18 -5.70 -9.83
C LEU A 486 6.75 -5.59 -11.30
N ASN A 487 6.86 -4.39 -11.90
CA ASN A 487 6.45 -4.11 -13.27
C ASN A 487 5.00 -4.55 -13.58
N GLN A 488 4.07 -4.19 -12.70
CA GLN A 488 2.64 -4.54 -12.80
C GLN A 488 1.76 -3.33 -13.16
N GLY A 489 2.35 -2.21 -13.57
CA GLY A 489 1.62 -0.99 -13.91
C GLY A 489 0.96 -0.32 -12.69
N ARG A 490 1.52 -0.50 -11.49
CA ARG A 490 1.05 0.14 -10.26
C ARG A 490 1.72 1.49 -10.05
N VAL A 491 1.09 2.34 -9.25
CA VAL A 491 1.63 3.65 -8.86
C VAL A 491 1.62 3.82 -7.34
N LYS A 492 2.54 4.60 -6.81
CA LYS A 492 2.45 5.17 -5.46
C LYS A 492 1.81 6.54 -5.54
N ILE A 493 0.84 6.80 -4.68
CA ILE A 493 0.14 8.07 -4.59
C ILE A 493 0.33 8.70 -3.21
N GLN A 494 0.03 9.97 -3.10
CA GLN A 494 -0.11 10.70 -1.85
C GLN A 494 -1.49 11.35 -1.84
N PHE A 495 -2.31 11.01 -0.85
CA PHE A 495 -3.60 11.67 -0.63
C PHE A 495 -3.41 13.09 -0.11
N ASP A 496 -4.41 13.95 -0.28
CA ASP A 496 -4.32 15.37 0.12
C ASP A 496 -4.14 15.57 1.64
N TRP A 497 -4.60 14.62 2.45
CA TRP A 497 -4.42 14.61 3.91
C TRP A 497 -3.12 13.97 4.37
N GLN A 498 -2.35 13.32 3.48
CA GLN A 498 -1.01 12.84 3.79
C GLN A 498 0.00 13.98 3.64
N SER A 499 1.04 13.99 4.48
CA SER A 499 2.07 15.04 4.45
C SER A 499 3.48 14.47 4.53
N GLY A 500 4.47 15.27 4.15
CA GLY A 500 5.88 14.87 4.22
C GLY A 500 6.19 13.59 3.44
N PRO A 501 6.83 12.57 4.04
CA PRO A 501 7.21 11.33 3.37
C PRO A 501 6.07 10.31 3.26
N ASP A 502 4.88 10.60 3.80
CA ASP A 502 3.78 9.64 3.85
C ASP A 502 3.16 9.47 2.46
N THR A 503 3.07 8.21 2.01
CA THR A 503 2.50 7.82 0.72
C THR A 503 1.70 6.53 0.87
N SER A 504 0.90 6.18 -0.13
CA SER A 504 0.42 4.82 -0.28
C SER A 504 1.57 3.84 -0.55
N GLU A 505 1.27 2.54 -0.50
CA GLU A 505 2.06 1.53 -1.20
C GLU A 505 1.78 1.57 -2.72
N PHE A 506 2.44 0.69 -3.49
CA PHE A 506 2.11 0.55 -4.92
C PHE A 506 0.71 -0.03 -5.11
N ILE A 507 -0.20 0.79 -5.64
CA ILE A 507 -1.62 0.46 -5.83
C ILE A 507 -1.94 0.30 -7.32
N ARG A 508 -2.96 -0.51 -7.61
CA ARG A 508 -3.36 -0.80 -8.99
C ARG A 508 -3.98 0.41 -9.66
N VAL A 509 -3.82 0.48 -10.98
CA VAL A 509 -4.47 1.46 -11.85
C VAL A 509 -5.57 0.74 -12.64
N MET A 510 -6.80 1.25 -12.57
CA MET A 510 -7.92 0.84 -13.41
C MET A 510 -7.71 1.36 -14.82
N THR A 511 -8.07 0.54 -15.80
CA THR A 511 -7.97 0.89 -17.22
C THR A 511 -9.26 0.47 -17.95
N PRO A 512 -9.67 1.15 -19.05
CA PRO A 512 -10.89 0.81 -19.78
C PRO A 512 -10.97 -0.64 -20.27
N ASP A 513 -9.83 -1.24 -20.62
CA ASP A 513 -9.74 -2.64 -21.02
C ASP A 513 -8.43 -3.24 -20.51
N ALA A 514 -8.50 -4.40 -19.87
CA ALA A 514 -7.35 -5.12 -19.31
C ALA A 514 -7.49 -6.63 -19.57
N GLY A 515 -6.36 -7.32 -19.79
CA GLY A 515 -6.33 -8.77 -19.77
C GLY A 515 -5.09 -9.39 -20.41
N SER A 516 -5.25 -10.63 -20.83
CA SER A 516 -4.27 -11.44 -21.55
C SER A 516 -4.96 -12.31 -22.62
N SER A 517 -4.20 -12.83 -23.57
CA SER A 517 -4.62 -13.82 -24.57
C SER A 517 -3.43 -14.69 -24.99
N ASP A 518 -3.68 -15.75 -25.77
CA ASP A 518 -2.63 -16.63 -26.30
C ASP A 518 -1.56 -15.91 -27.12
N LYS A 519 -1.88 -14.72 -27.65
CA LYS A 519 -0.97 -13.87 -28.43
C LYS A 519 -0.37 -12.72 -27.61
N VAL A 520 -1.03 -12.30 -26.53
CA VAL A 520 -0.63 -11.15 -25.70
C VAL A 520 -0.74 -11.53 -24.23
N ASN A 521 0.37 -12.01 -23.67
CA ASN A 521 0.40 -12.57 -22.31
C ASN A 521 0.26 -11.52 -21.19
N LYS A 522 0.62 -10.26 -21.44
CA LYS A 522 0.55 -9.15 -20.47
C LYS A 522 0.11 -7.86 -21.17
N ASN A 523 -0.58 -7.00 -20.43
CA ASN A 523 -0.99 -5.66 -20.88
C ASN A 523 -1.81 -5.67 -22.18
N ARG A 524 -2.66 -6.68 -22.41
CA ARG A 524 -3.68 -6.61 -23.48
C ARG A 524 -4.73 -5.57 -23.06
N GLY A 525 -5.08 -4.66 -23.96
CA GLY A 525 -6.05 -3.60 -23.72
C GLY A 525 -5.37 -2.24 -23.68
N PHE A 526 -5.88 -1.32 -22.85
CA PHE A 526 -5.37 0.05 -22.76
C PHE A 526 -4.30 0.15 -21.68
N MET A 527 -3.08 0.54 -22.05
CA MET A 527 -1.94 0.64 -21.13
C MET A 527 -1.42 2.08 -21.10
N ALA A 528 -1.97 2.89 -20.21
CA ALA A 528 -1.52 4.26 -19.94
C ALA A 528 -1.43 4.45 -18.43
N ILE A 529 -0.21 4.36 -17.89
CA ILE A 529 0.04 4.52 -16.45
C ILE A 529 0.21 6.02 -16.16
N PRO A 530 -0.49 6.57 -15.14
CA PRO A 530 -0.30 7.95 -14.70
C PRO A 530 1.18 8.28 -14.42
N GLU A 531 1.58 9.49 -14.77
CA GLU A 531 2.93 10.00 -14.61
C GLU A 531 3.12 10.67 -13.25
N VAL A 532 4.37 10.76 -12.81
CA VAL A 532 4.70 11.46 -11.55
C VAL A 532 4.26 12.92 -11.64
N GLY A 533 3.46 13.36 -10.67
CA GLY A 533 2.87 14.70 -10.63
C GLY A 533 1.40 14.75 -11.03
N ASP A 534 0.89 13.72 -11.72
CA ASP A 534 -0.51 13.68 -12.17
C ASP A 534 -1.47 13.62 -10.98
N GLN A 535 -2.60 14.32 -11.10
CA GLN A 535 -3.74 14.17 -10.21
C GLN A 535 -4.59 12.99 -10.67
N VAL A 536 -4.95 12.11 -9.74
CA VAL A 536 -5.75 10.92 -9.99
C VAL A 536 -6.91 10.85 -9.00
N ILE A 537 -7.99 10.17 -9.40
CA ILE A 537 -9.05 9.76 -8.46
C ILE A 537 -8.73 8.36 -7.97
N VAL A 538 -8.76 8.17 -6.66
CA VAL A 538 -8.57 6.91 -5.97
C VAL A 538 -9.91 6.45 -5.41
N ASN A 539 -10.20 5.16 -5.53
CA ASN A 539 -11.35 4.52 -4.89
C ASN A 539 -10.86 3.30 -4.11
N PHE A 540 -11.73 2.71 -3.30
CA PHE A 540 -11.38 1.72 -2.29
C PHE A 540 -12.17 0.44 -2.52
N VAL A 541 -11.47 -0.68 -2.71
CA VAL A 541 -12.12 -1.98 -2.94
C VAL A 541 -12.93 -2.36 -1.70
N HIS A 542 -14.24 -2.58 -1.88
CA HIS A 542 -15.20 -2.79 -0.80
C HIS A 542 -15.32 -1.60 0.18
N GLN A 543 -15.00 -0.37 -0.25
CA GLN A 543 -14.98 0.83 0.61
C GLN A 543 -14.02 0.69 1.80
N HIS A 544 -13.02 -0.20 1.71
CA HIS A 544 -12.09 -0.45 2.79
C HIS A 544 -10.89 0.51 2.69
N PRO A 545 -10.59 1.33 3.72
CA PRO A 545 -9.53 2.35 3.68
C PRO A 545 -8.15 1.80 3.28
N ASP A 546 -7.81 0.59 3.73
CA ASP A 546 -6.54 -0.06 3.40
C ASP A 546 -6.46 -0.62 1.96
N ARG A 547 -7.50 -0.48 1.13
CA ARG A 547 -7.56 -1.08 -0.23
C ARG A 547 -7.72 -0.06 -1.36
N PRO A 548 -6.88 0.99 -1.43
CA PRO A 548 -6.95 1.97 -2.50
C PRO A 548 -6.55 1.38 -3.86
N PHE A 549 -7.15 1.91 -4.92
CA PHE A 549 -6.76 1.73 -6.32
C PHE A 549 -7.09 3.01 -7.11
N VAL A 550 -6.29 3.33 -8.12
CA VAL A 550 -6.52 4.48 -8.99
C VAL A 550 -7.65 4.14 -9.98
N MET A 551 -8.69 4.97 -10.06
CA MET A 551 -9.74 4.86 -11.07
C MET A 551 -9.33 5.47 -12.42
N GLY A 552 -8.57 6.56 -12.39
CA GLY A 552 -8.10 7.26 -13.58
C GLY A 552 -7.46 8.62 -13.25
N GLY A 553 -6.83 9.22 -14.25
CA GLY A 553 -6.34 10.60 -14.16
C GLY A 553 -7.49 11.61 -14.18
N MET A 554 -7.35 12.69 -13.42
CA MET A 554 -8.30 13.80 -13.41
C MET A 554 -7.59 15.08 -13.86
N PHE A 555 -8.12 15.73 -14.89
CA PHE A 555 -7.65 17.05 -15.29
C PHE A 555 -8.07 18.11 -14.26
N HIS A 556 -7.15 18.99 -13.90
CA HIS A 556 -7.43 20.22 -13.15
C HIS A 556 -7.12 21.45 -14.03
N GLY A 557 -7.47 22.65 -13.55
CA GLY A 557 -7.34 23.90 -14.33
C GLY A 557 -5.92 24.28 -14.80
N GLY A 558 -4.88 23.55 -14.37
CA GLY A 558 -3.50 23.76 -14.82
C GLY A 558 -3.05 22.83 -15.95
N ILE A 559 -3.77 21.73 -16.21
CA ILE A 559 -3.41 20.71 -17.22
C ILE A 559 -4.55 20.35 -18.17
N GLY A 560 -5.80 20.68 -17.80
CA GLY A 560 -6.97 20.42 -18.64
C GLY A 560 -7.02 21.38 -19.84
N GLY A 561 -7.23 20.82 -21.02
CA GLY A 561 -7.50 21.57 -22.25
C GLY A 561 -8.44 20.77 -23.16
N GLY A 562 -9.27 21.46 -23.93
CA GLY A 562 -10.33 20.85 -24.76
C GLY A 562 -11.72 21.39 -24.41
N GLY A 563 -12.77 20.85 -25.05
CA GLY A 563 -14.15 21.29 -24.75
C GLY A 563 -14.50 22.72 -25.17
N GLY A 564 -13.74 23.31 -26.09
CA GLY A 564 -14.03 24.64 -26.67
C GLY A 564 -15.36 24.67 -27.45
N THR A 565 -15.68 25.77 -28.12
CA THR A 565 -16.92 25.92 -28.90
C THR A 565 -17.12 24.71 -29.84
N ASN A 566 -18.29 24.07 -29.74
CA ASN A 566 -18.70 22.84 -30.44
C ASN A 566 -17.96 21.54 -30.03
N ASN A 567 -16.93 21.59 -29.18
CA ASN A 567 -16.18 20.42 -28.71
C ASN A 567 -15.67 19.51 -29.86
N ASN A 568 -15.14 20.14 -30.91
CA ASN A 568 -14.80 19.46 -32.16
C ASN A 568 -13.50 18.64 -32.09
N VAL A 569 -12.61 18.91 -31.14
CA VAL A 569 -11.26 18.31 -31.11
C VAL A 569 -11.16 17.29 -29.98
N LYS A 570 -10.83 16.06 -30.33
CA LYS A 570 -10.58 14.93 -29.41
C LYS A 570 -9.17 14.39 -29.70
N SER A 571 -8.40 14.07 -28.68
CA SER A 571 -7.04 13.56 -28.92
C SER A 571 -6.54 12.62 -27.84
N LEU A 572 -5.59 11.78 -28.25
CA LEU A 572 -4.71 11.01 -27.37
C LEU A 572 -3.30 11.54 -27.55
N SER A 573 -2.68 11.99 -26.45
CA SER A 573 -1.31 12.51 -26.45
C SER A 573 -0.45 11.75 -25.45
N SER A 574 0.77 11.38 -25.84
CA SER A 574 1.76 10.77 -24.94
C SER A 574 2.64 11.82 -24.27
N ARG A 575 3.37 11.42 -23.23
CA ARG A 575 4.35 12.28 -22.52
C ARG A 575 5.41 12.91 -23.44
N SER A 576 5.79 12.22 -24.52
CA SER A 576 6.80 12.73 -25.47
C SER A 576 6.22 13.66 -26.54
N GLY A 577 4.89 13.84 -26.59
CA GLY A 577 4.24 14.67 -27.61
C GLY A 577 3.79 13.91 -28.86
N ASN A 578 3.78 12.57 -28.86
CA ASN A 578 3.11 11.83 -29.94
C ASN A 578 1.60 11.99 -29.79
N LYS A 579 0.89 12.25 -30.88
CA LYS A 579 -0.53 12.63 -30.83
C LYS A 579 -1.33 11.98 -31.95
N LEU A 580 -2.51 11.47 -31.58
CA LEU A 580 -3.61 11.17 -32.49
C LEU A 580 -4.73 12.17 -32.20
N GLU A 581 -5.14 12.94 -33.19
CA GLU A 581 -6.20 13.95 -33.10
C GLU A 581 -7.32 13.66 -34.09
N LEU A 582 -8.56 13.81 -33.63
CA LEU A 582 -9.78 13.78 -34.42
C LEU A 582 -10.43 15.16 -34.31
N ASN A 583 -10.67 15.80 -35.44
CA ASN A 583 -11.32 17.10 -35.53
C ASN A 583 -12.66 16.95 -36.26
N ASP A 584 -13.77 16.90 -35.52
CA ASP A 584 -15.13 16.73 -36.05
C ASP A 584 -15.61 17.96 -36.83
N GLY A 585 -15.02 19.14 -36.60
CA GLY A 585 -15.35 20.36 -37.33
C GLY A 585 -14.76 20.36 -38.75
N GLU A 586 -13.53 19.88 -38.89
CA GLU A 586 -12.89 19.65 -40.20
C GLU A 586 -13.30 18.30 -40.83
N GLY A 587 -13.78 17.35 -40.02
CA GLY A 587 -13.89 15.94 -40.43
C GLY A 587 -12.53 15.26 -40.62
N SER A 588 -11.48 15.78 -39.98
CA SER A 588 -10.08 15.41 -40.22
C SER A 588 -9.49 14.51 -39.12
N VAL A 589 -8.47 13.72 -39.47
CA VAL A 589 -7.70 12.87 -38.55
C VAL A 589 -6.22 13.16 -38.75
N PHE A 590 -5.51 13.42 -37.65
CA PHE A 590 -4.10 13.79 -37.67
C PHE A 590 -3.26 12.95 -36.70
N LEU A 591 -2.26 12.25 -37.23
CA LEU A 591 -1.26 11.52 -36.46
C LEU A 591 0.09 12.24 -36.58
N THR A 592 0.74 12.54 -35.45
CA THR A 592 2.05 13.19 -35.43
C THR A 592 2.94 12.60 -34.33
N ASP A 593 4.24 12.58 -34.60
CA ASP A 593 5.26 12.31 -33.59
C ASP A 593 5.95 13.60 -33.12
N GLN A 594 6.81 13.48 -32.11
CA GLN A 594 7.62 14.60 -31.59
C GLN A 594 8.64 15.15 -32.60
N GLY A 595 9.00 14.38 -33.64
CA GLY A 595 9.99 14.74 -34.66
C GLY A 595 9.40 15.48 -35.87
N GLY A 596 8.08 15.66 -35.91
CA GLY A 596 7.35 16.33 -36.97
C GLY A 596 6.89 15.41 -38.12
N ALA A 597 7.20 14.11 -38.07
CA ALA A 597 6.64 13.16 -39.01
C ALA A 597 5.14 13.01 -38.76
N ASN A 598 4.35 13.01 -39.83
CA ASN A 598 2.89 13.08 -39.69
C ASN A 598 2.12 12.43 -40.84
N MET A 599 0.86 12.10 -40.53
CA MET A 599 -0.14 11.62 -41.47
C MET A 599 -1.46 12.36 -41.22
N LYS A 600 -1.96 13.09 -42.23
CA LYS A 600 -3.24 13.81 -42.16
C LYS A 600 -4.23 13.26 -43.17
N PHE A 601 -5.42 12.91 -42.70
CA PHE A 601 -6.62 12.77 -43.52
C PHE A 601 -7.45 14.04 -43.33
N ASP A 602 -7.76 14.77 -44.40
CA ASP A 602 -8.30 16.14 -44.29
C ASP A 602 -9.83 16.25 -44.26
N GLY A 603 -10.54 15.14 -44.36
CA GLY A 603 -12.01 15.10 -44.42
C GLY A 603 -12.60 15.30 -45.82
N ALA A 604 -11.83 15.82 -46.78
CA ALA A 604 -12.22 15.94 -48.19
C ALA A 604 -11.86 14.69 -49.02
N GLY A 605 -11.30 13.67 -48.37
CA GLY A 605 -10.84 12.43 -48.99
C GLY A 605 -9.37 12.45 -49.37
N ASN A 606 -8.60 13.48 -49.00
CA ASN A 606 -7.16 13.52 -49.25
C ASN A 606 -6.38 12.92 -48.07
N ALA A 607 -5.25 12.30 -48.40
CA ALA A 607 -4.30 11.78 -47.43
C ALA A 607 -2.90 12.35 -47.71
N HIS A 608 -2.30 12.97 -46.69
CA HIS A 608 -0.94 13.48 -46.73
C HIS A 608 -0.06 12.70 -45.74
N THR A 609 1.12 12.28 -46.20
CA THR A 609 2.11 11.63 -45.34
C THR A 609 3.45 12.32 -45.52
N ASN A 610 3.99 12.87 -44.43
CA ASN A 610 5.23 13.62 -44.43
C ASN A 610 6.26 12.99 -43.47
N ALA A 611 7.51 12.94 -43.91
CA ALA A 611 8.66 12.54 -43.11
C ALA A 611 9.76 13.58 -43.27
N ASN A 612 10.20 14.16 -42.15
CA ASN A 612 11.16 15.26 -42.17
C ASN A 612 12.59 14.80 -42.49
N ASN A 613 12.88 13.51 -42.31
CA ASN A 613 14.19 12.91 -42.57
C ASN A 613 14.08 11.86 -43.69
N ASN A 614 14.01 10.58 -43.34
CA ASN A 614 13.98 9.48 -44.30
C ASN A 614 12.61 8.79 -44.30
N LYS A 615 12.12 8.41 -45.49
CA LYS A 615 10.96 7.52 -45.67
C LYS A 615 11.42 6.25 -46.38
N THR A 616 11.38 5.12 -45.70
CA THR A 616 11.72 3.80 -46.26
C THR A 616 10.46 2.97 -46.44
N VAL A 617 10.28 2.39 -47.63
CA VAL A 617 9.15 1.51 -47.96
C VAL A 617 9.70 0.15 -48.38
N ASN A 618 9.49 -0.88 -47.55
CA ASN A 618 9.91 -2.25 -47.83
C ASN A 618 8.68 -3.11 -48.11
N VAL A 619 8.64 -3.77 -49.26
CA VAL A 619 7.53 -4.65 -49.67
C VAL A 619 8.09 -6.04 -49.99
N GLY A 620 7.64 -7.07 -49.25
CA GLY A 620 8.22 -8.41 -49.34
C GLY A 620 7.83 -9.21 -50.59
N ASN A 621 6.67 -8.89 -51.18
CA ASN A 621 6.20 -9.48 -52.43
C ASN A 621 6.07 -8.36 -53.48
N ASN A 622 4.86 -8.09 -53.97
CA ASN A 622 4.63 -7.10 -55.03
C ASN A 622 4.21 -5.73 -54.46
N ASN A 623 4.75 -4.65 -55.03
CA ASN A 623 4.30 -3.28 -54.79
C ASN A 623 3.61 -2.74 -56.05
N THR A 624 2.31 -2.52 -55.99
CA THR A 624 1.51 -1.99 -57.11
C THR A 624 0.99 -0.61 -56.76
N VAL A 625 1.25 0.37 -57.61
CA VAL A 625 0.77 1.76 -57.45
C VAL A 625 -0.15 2.11 -58.61
N ASN A 626 -1.43 2.32 -58.32
CA ASN A 626 -2.43 2.73 -59.31
C ASN A 626 -2.74 4.21 -59.13
N ALA A 627 -2.47 5.02 -60.15
CA ALA A 627 -2.82 6.43 -60.18
C ALA A 627 -3.85 6.69 -61.28
N GLY A 628 -4.99 7.30 -60.95
CA GLY A 628 -6.09 7.49 -61.91
C GLY A 628 -5.83 8.59 -62.96
N SER A 629 -4.91 9.51 -62.69
CA SER A 629 -4.62 10.64 -63.60
C SER A 629 -3.13 10.80 -63.88
N THR A 630 -2.30 10.97 -62.84
CA THR A 630 -0.86 11.17 -63.01
C THR A 630 -0.11 10.52 -61.86
N SER A 631 0.99 9.86 -62.19
CA SER A 631 2.00 9.42 -61.23
C SER A 631 3.31 10.12 -61.55
N SER A 632 3.97 10.67 -60.53
CA SER A 632 5.24 11.36 -60.71
C SER A 632 6.22 11.07 -59.59
N ILE A 633 7.48 10.84 -59.97
CA ILE A 633 8.61 10.71 -59.05
C ILE A 633 9.51 11.93 -59.23
N ASN A 634 9.60 12.74 -58.18
CA ASN A 634 10.40 13.96 -58.13
C ASN A 634 11.59 13.75 -57.19
N VAL A 635 12.82 13.98 -57.67
CA VAL A 635 14.03 13.90 -56.83
C VAL A 635 14.77 15.24 -56.85
N GLY A 636 15.08 15.74 -55.66
CA GLY A 636 15.86 16.97 -55.47
C GLY A 636 15.10 18.28 -55.75
N GLY A 637 13.78 18.22 -55.94
CA GLY A 637 12.94 19.41 -55.99
C GLY A 637 12.73 19.98 -54.58
N LYS A 638 12.76 21.31 -54.47
CA LYS A 638 12.33 22.05 -53.26
C LYS A 638 10.98 22.71 -53.55
N GLU A 639 10.31 23.19 -52.51
CA GLU A 639 9.07 23.95 -52.69
C GLU A 639 9.32 25.15 -53.62
N GLY A 640 8.58 25.23 -54.73
CA GLY A 640 8.76 26.26 -55.77
C GLY A 640 9.92 26.04 -56.75
N GLU A 641 10.76 25.02 -56.55
CA GLU A 641 11.85 24.64 -57.47
C GLU A 641 11.50 23.34 -58.20
N GLY A 642 11.86 23.24 -59.49
CA GLY A 642 11.67 22.01 -60.27
C GLY A 642 12.52 20.84 -59.76
N ALA A 643 12.15 19.61 -60.12
CA ALA A 643 12.94 18.42 -59.77
C ALA A 643 14.26 18.36 -60.57
N ASN A 644 15.32 17.80 -59.98
CA ASN A 644 16.58 17.54 -60.69
C ASN A 644 16.49 16.27 -61.56
N SER A 645 15.70 15.29 -61.12
CA SER A 645 15.32 14.10 -61.87
C SER A 645 13.82 13.89 -61.75
N TYR A 646 13.16 13.68 -62.89
CA TYR A 646 11.70 13.58 -62.99
C TYR A 646 11.27 12.39 -63.84
N LEU A 647 10.38 11.56 -63.30
CA LEU A 647 9.63 10.55 -64.05
C LEU A 647 8.15 10.87 -63.91
N LYS A 648 7.45 11.09 -65.02
CA LYS A 648 6.01 11.36 -65.05
C LYS A 648 5.30 10.39 -65.98
N MET A 649 4.17 9.85 -65.54
CA MET A 649 3.26 9.04 -66.34
C MET A 649 1.85 9.59 -66.19
N ASP A 650 1.11 9.71 -67.29
CA ASP A 650 -0.27 10.22 -67.28
C ASP A 650 -1.31 9.25 -67.89
N ALA A 651 -2.59 9.56 -67.68
CA ALA A 651 -3.72 8.77 -68.15
C ALA A 651 -3.88 8.75 -69.69
N SER A 652 -3.17 9.61 -70.43
CA SER A 652 -3.14 9.60 -71.89
C SER A 652 -2.07 8.65 -72.44
N GLY A 653 -1.29 8.01 -71.57
CA GLY A 653 -0.22 7.10 -71.94
C GLY A 653 1.12 7.78 -72.19
N ASN A 654 1.26 9.08 -71.87
CA ASN A 654 2.55 9.76 -72.00
C ASN A 654 3.47 9.37 -70.85
N ILE A 655 4.76 9.16 -71.18
CA ILE A 655 5.83 8.93 -70.22
C ILE A 655 6.92 9.98 -70.47
N SER A 656 7.18 10.84 -69.48
CA SER A 656 8.31 11.80 -69.51
C SER A 656 9.41 11.36 -68.56
N LEU A 657 10.64 11.31 -69.07
CA LEU A 657 11.86 11.05 -68.30
C LEU A 657 12.83 12.22 -68.52
N GLU A 658 13.02 13.03 -67.49
CA GLU A 658 13.84 14.25 -67.55
C GLU A 658 14.97 14.17 -66.52
N GLY A 659 16.19 14.50 -66.96
CA GLY A 659 17.38 14.57 -66.11
C GLY A 659 18.18 15.83 -66.39
N LYS A 660 18.56 16.56 -65.34
CA LYS A 660 19.27 17.84 -65.47
C LYS A 660 20.67 17.70 -66.11
N THR A 661 21.37 16.59 -65.87
CA THR A 661 22.77 16.40 -66.29
C THR A 661 22.98 15.23 -67.25
N LYS A 662 22.34 14.07 -66.99
CA LYS A 662 22.54 12.83 -67.76
C LYS A 662 21.33 11.90 -67.62
N ILE A 663 20.98 11.21 -68.70
CA ILE A 663 20.11 10.02 -68.71
C ILE A 663 20.90 8.86 -69.30
N GLU A 664 20.91 7.69 -68.66
CA GLU A 664 21.66 6.51 -69.11
C GLU A 664 20.84 5.23 -68.97
N LEU A 665 20.74 4.48 -70.07
CA LEU A 665 20.11 3.16 -70.14
C LEU A 665 21.20 2.14 -70.41
N LYS A 666 21.37 1.12 -69.56
CA LYS A 666 22.53 0.24 -69.58
C LYS A 666 22.17 -1.22 -69.31
N VAL A 667 22.78 -2.14 -70.07
CA VAL A 667 22.76 -3.59 -69.83
C VAL A 667 24.19 -4.11 -69.97
N GLY A 668 24.81 -4.51 -68.85
CA GLY A 668 26.22 -4.93 -68.85
C GLY A 668 27.16 -3.81 -69.33
N GLU A 669 27.87 -4.05 -70.44
CA GLU A 669 28.80 -3.08 -71.06
C GLU A 669 28.17 -2.22 -72.17
N ASN A 670 26.92 -2.50 -72.55
CA ASN A 670 26.19 -1.79 -73.61
C ASN A 670 25.35 -0.65 -73.02
N SER A 671 25.27 0.50 -73.70
CA SER A 671 24.60 1.69 -73.15
C SER A 671 24.06 2.66 -74.20
N ILE A 672 22.99 3.37 -73.85
CA ILE A 672 22.51 4.61 -74.49
C ILE A 672 22.64 5.73 -73.47
N THR A 673 23.38 6.79 -73.79
CA THR A 673 23.61 7.93 -72.90
C THR A 673 23.18 9.23 -73.57
N ILE A 674 22.34 10.01 -72.88
CA ILE A 674 21.91 11.36 -73.26
C ILE A 674 22.53 12.34 -72.27
N THR A 675 23.21 13.36 -72.79
CA THR A 675 23.79 14.47 -72.03
C THR A 675 23.39 15.79 -72.67
N GLN A 676 23.74 16.91 -72.04
CA GLN A 676 23.56 18.22 -72.66
C GLN A 676 24.38 18.39 -73.96
N GLN A 677 25.44 17.60 -74.15
CA GLN A 677 26.32 17.65 -75.31
C GLN A 677 25.84 16.78 -76.48
N GLY A 678 24.96 15.80 -76.25
CA GLY A 678 24.46 14.91 -77.29
C GLY A 678 24.08 13.50 -76.81
N ILE A 679 23.86 12.61 -77.77
CA ILE A 679 23.44 11.21 -77.58
C ILE A 679 24.53 10.25 -78.05
N THR A 680 24.83 9.22 -77.25
CA THR A 680 25.80 8.17 -77.60
C THR A 680 25.20 6.79 -77.40
N ILE A 681 25.31 5.93 -78.43
CA ILE A 681 24.89 4.52 -78.40
C ILE A 681 26.14 3.65 -78.55
N SER A 682 26.37 2.71 -77.63
CA SER A 682 27.55 1.85 -77.64
C SER A 682 27.19 0.39 -77.36
N ALA A 683 27.58 -0.50 -78.27
CA ALA A 683 27.54 -1.96 -78.11
C ALA A 683 28.97 -2.50 -78.06
N LYS A 684 29.47 -2.77 -76.84
CA LYS A 684 30.85 -3.25 -76.64
C LYS A 684 31.01 -4.75 -76.85
N LYS A 685 29.95 -5.52 -76.57
CA LYS A 685 29.85 -6.96 -76.85
C LYS A 685 28.50 -7.24 -77.53
N GLY A 686 28.54 -8.06 -78.58
CA GLY A 686 27.40 -8.32 -79.45
C GLY A 686 27.46 -7.47 -80.72
N PHE A 687 26.30 -7.13 -81.26
CA PHE A 687 26.14 -6.32 -82.47
C PHE A 687 25.11 -5.21 -82.21
N LEU A 688 25.23 -4.10 -82.94
CA LEU A 688 24.18 -3.09 -83.03
C LEU A 688 23.42 -3.37 -84.32
N ASP A 689 22.15 -3.72 -84.19
CA ASP A 689 21.27 -4.04 -85.32
C ASP A 689 20.26 -2.91 -85.51
N LEU A 690 20.23 -2.32 -86.70
CA LEU A 690 19.34 -1.21 -87.05
C LEU A 690 18.50 -1.64 -88.26
N ASN A 691 17.35 -2.26 -87.99
CA ASN A 691 16.45 -2.75 -89.02
C ASN A 691 15.18 -1.90 -89.09
N SER A 692 14.70 -1.64 -90.30
CA SER A 692 13.41 -0.99 -90.58
C SER A 692 12.73 -1.71 -91.73
N LEU A 693 11.39 -1.88 -91.64
CA LEU A 693 10.59 -2.49 -92.70
C LEU A 693 10.28 -1.51 -93.84
N GLU A 694 10.36 -0.22 -93.55
CA GLU A 694 10.11 0.84 -94.52
C GLU A 694 11.43 1.56 -94.83
N ASN A 695 11.74 2.59 -94.06
CA ASN A 695 12.93 3.42 -94.26
C ASN A 695 13.76 3.49 -92.98
N ALA A 696 15.08 3.43 -93.13
CA ALA A 696 16.04 3.82 -92.09
C ALA A 696 16.88 4.96 -92.66
N LEU A 697 16.84 6.12 -92.01
CA LEU A 697 17.54 7.32 -92.47
C LEU A 697 18.55 7.76 -91.41
N LEU A 698 19.81 7.89 -91.82
CA LEU A 698 20.86 8.55 -91.04
C LEU A 698 21.21 9.84 -91.76
N THR A 699 21.00 10.97 -91.10
CA THR A 699 21.26 12.29 -91.68
C THR A 699 22.06 13.14 -90.72
N THR A 700 23.06 13.83 -91.25
CA THR A 700 23.88 14.82 -90.54
C THR A 700 24.16 15.97 -91.49
N GLN A 701 24.34 17.17 -90.95
CA GLN A 701 24.67 18.36 -91.74
C GLN A 701 26.17 18.51 -91.99
N ASP A 702 27.00 17.86 -91.17
CA ASP A 702 28.45 17.98 -91.23
C ASP A 702 29.06 16.66 -91.71
N ASN A 703 29.49 15.78 -90.80
CA ASN A 703 30.14 14.53 -91.15
C ASN A 703 29.35 13.30 -90.67
N LEU A 704 29.20 12.29 -91.56
CA LEU A 704 28.74 10.93 -91.25
C LEU A 704 29.92 9.97 -91.48
N SER A 705 30.38 9.30 -90.43
CA SER A 705 31.50 8.34 -90.52
C SER A 705 31.04 6.91 -90.22
N ILE A 706 31.37 5.96 -91.09
CA ILE A 706 31.16 4.52 -90.91
C ILE A 706 32.53 3.84 -91.01
N TYR A 707 32.90 3.08 -89.97
CA TYR A 707 34.22 2.45 -89.88
C TYR A 707 34.13 1.02 -89.34
N SER A 708 34.85 0.08 -89.96
CA SER A 708 35.07 -1.29 -89.47
C SER A 708 36.56 -1.61 -89.56
N LYS A 709 37.08 -2.35 -88.56
CA LYS A 709 38.46 -2.85 -88.57
C LYS A 709 38.63 -4.08 -89.48
N ALA A 710 37.55 -4.81 -89.73
CA ALA A 710 37.55 -6.02 -90.54
C ALA A 710 36.81 -5.76 -91.86
N LEU A 711 35.66 -6.41 -92.07
CA LEU A 711 34.82 -6.21 -93.24
C LEU A 711 33.75 -5.15 -92.96
N THR A 712 33.53 -4.26 -93.94
CA THR A 712 32.31 -3.45 -94.05
C THR A 712 31.58 -3.95 -95.29
N SER A 713 30.31 -4.35 -95.18
CA SER A 713 29.48 -4.75 -96.31
C SER A 713 28.22 -3.90 -96.35
N ILE A 714 27.87 -3.42 -97.54
CA ILE A 714 26.60 -2.75 -97.83
C ILE A 714 25.98 -3.52 -98.98
N ASN A 715 24.79 -4.07 -98.76
CA ASN A 715 24.12 -4.94 -99.73
C ASN A 715 22.73 -4.38 -100.02
N ALA A 716 22.37 -4.30 -101.30
CA ALA A 716 21.03 -3.95 -101.76
C ALA A 716 20.55 -5.01 -102.76
N THR A 717 19.28 -5.41 -102.68
CA THR A 717 18.64 -6.31 -103.65
C THR A 717 18.10 -5.55 -104.87
N GLY A 718 17.81 -4.26 -104.71
CA GLY A 718 17.51 -3.30 -105.78
C GLY A 718 18.67 -2.32 -105.99
N ASP A 719 18.35 -1.11 -106.45
CA ASP A 719 19.35 -0.10 -106.78
C ASP A 719 20.04 0.48 -105.54
N MET A 720 21.38 0.47 -105.55
CA MET A 720 22.19 1.23 -104.61
C MET A 720 22.65 2.53 -105.27
N THR A 721 22.27 3.68 -104.69
CA THR A 721 22.69 4.99 -105.18
C THR A 721 23.64 5.64 -104.18
N ILE A 722 24.88 5.91 -104.61
CA ILE A 722 25.87 6.69 -103.86
C ILE A 722 26.13 7.96 -104.65
N THR A 723 25.81 9.12 -104.06
CA THR A 723 25.94 10.43 -104.71
C THR A 723 26.83 11.34 -103.87
N GLY A 724 27.77 12.00 -104.52
CA GLY A 724 28.70 12.95 -103.92
C GLY A 724 29.47 13.71 -105.00
N SER A 725 30.03 14.87 -104.65
CA SER A 725 30.90 15.64 -105.57
C SER A 725 32.21 14.91 -105.89
N THR A 726 32.68 14.05 -104.97
CA THR A 726 33.83 13.17 -105.14
C THR A 726 33.55 11.86 -104.40
N VAL A 727 33.71 10.74 -105.09
CA VAL A 727 33.50 9.39 -104.54
C VAL A 727 34.73 8.57 -104.89
N ASP A 728 35.59 8.34 -103.90
CA ASP A 728 36.81 7.55 -104.07
C ASP A 728 36.54 6.10 -103.63
N ILE A 729 36.56 5.17 -104.58
CA ILE A 729 36.42 3.72 -104.35
C ILE A 729 37.71 3.08 -104.85
N ASN A 730 38.48 2.46 -103.95
CA ASN A 730 39.72 1.74 -104.27
C ASN A 730 39.50 0.23 -104.27
#